data_AF-A0A662HFF6-F1
#
_entry.id   AF-A0A662HFF6-F1
#
_cell.length_a   1.000
_cell.length_b   1.000
_cell.length_c   1.000
_cell.angle_alpha   90.00
_cell.angle_beta   90.00
_cell.angle_gamma   90.00
#
_symmetry.space_group_name_H-M   'P 1'
#
loop_
_entity.id
_entity.type
_entity.pdbx_description
1 polymer ?
#
loop_
_entity_poly.entity_id
_entity_poly.type
_entity_poly.pdbx_seq_one_letter_code
_entity_poly.pdbx_strand_id
1 'polypeptide(L)'
;MVVAVVRAMESRLTLGLTLALILALVAHLVSAEPEFAELKALLDRLKPENVLAHARAISEVMPEGTGYPALCKTCLPSGKKLFSRVTGYPGYYATVEYVLRKLRELGLKPVLINFTVLVPYDEGGWIEVPSAEVKLRAYAVWPNGHVGVWNVSGLRGRLVYVGKGRLEDFEGKDVEGAIVVMDFDSGGNWRNALKLGAKAVVFVESGRADRYEAYSKFEWYAFYPFIRLYVAGEEAKKLIELALEGREAVVTSAVTLREVEAYDILVKIPGKRKNEAILVLTSLDTWSAVPALARSIHDAVNVGLLLELARVAKEAKLERSLWIAFLSGHWQGLAGARYLAESFTRDPELTTGKTVVWYVVGVDLSDDFPATSLIYMGHFYRAGRPLFTAKYGWLQQLVATKLRAFIREYLEDKGLIPANLRSAIDELGLIREIDLVEGPDWSWSGTMATPYVLDTEPFVVANMAGFTIRTQFSYRNWEGVPGVAPLRWEYVVPQLYQVAALVFEMAMAEEVRLSPADVRPTHFAGFGGTTGTIFWGLVTFRVSVATFNLSAGWYTPVQGVIVRAWSDPHDYPFACVLVRSDSRGVAELVGLAPQGVNYWMIDAVKIEEDGVYVVDRGVYGVAPGSLVVGALQDPMPVFVPVFKGGVVVLADMV
;
A
#
# COMPACT_ATOMS: atom_id res chain seq x y z
N MET A 1 -58.46 -20.08 -60.51
CA MET A 1 -58.44 -18.62 -60.24
C MET A 1 -58.41 -18.32 -58.74
N VAL A 2 -59.32 -18.89 -57.93
CA VAL A 2 -59.36 -18.66 -56.45
C VAL A 2 -58.08 -19.09 -55.72
N VAL A 3 -57.49 -20.23 -56.08
CA VAL A 3 -56.23 -20.74 -55.46
C VAL A 3 -55.02 -19.83 -55.73
N ALA A 4 -55.00 -19.14 -56.87
CA ALA A 4 -53.92 -18.21 -57.22
C ALA A 4 -54.04 -16.88 -56.45
N VAL A 5 -55.27 -16.43 -56.17
CA VAL A 5 -55.54 -15.24 -55.36
C VAL A 5 -55.20 -15.49 -53.89
N VAL A 6 -55.54 -16.66 -53.35
CA VAL A 6 -55.20 -17.04 -51.96
C VAL A 6 -53.68 -17.13 -51.76
N ARG A 7 -52.95 -17.76 -52.69
CA ARG A 7 -51.47 -17.81 -52.62
C ARG A 7 -50.81 -16.44 -52.74
N ALA A 8 -51.35 -15.54 -53.58
CA ALA A 8 -50.85 -14.17 -53.69
C ALA A 8 -51.18 -13.30 -52.46
N MET A 9 -52.27 -13.61 -51.74
CA MET A 9 -52.61 -12.96 -50.48
C MET A 9 -51.73 -13.46 -49.32
N GLU A 10 -51.47 -14.77 -49.24
CA GLU A 10 -50.54 -15.35 -48.24
C GLU A 10 -49.11 -14.86 -48.42
N SER A 11 -48.63 -14.71 -49.66
CA SER A 11 -47.29 -14.19 -49.94
C SER A 11 -47.16 -12.70 -49.60
N ARG A 12 -48.23 -11.90 -49.78
CA ARG A 12 -48.24 -10.49 -49.36
C ARG A 12 -48.33 -10.33 -47.84
N LEU A 13 -49.05 -11.21 -47.15
CA LEU A 13 -49.14 -11.20 -45.69
C LEU A 13 -47.80 -11.58 -45.04
N THR A 14 -47.14 -12.63 -45.55
CA THR A 14 -45.81 -13.05 -45.08
C THR A 14 -44.73 -12.01 -45.37
N LEU A 15 -44.75 -11.38 -46.56
CA LEU A 15 -43.82 -10.30 -46.88
C LEU A 15 -44.05 -9.06 -45.99
N GLY A 16 -45.31 -8.71 -45.71
CA GLY A 16 -45.67 -7.61 -44.80
C GLY A 16 -45.25 -7.86 -43.35
N LEU A 17 -45.45 -9.09 -42.85
CA LEU A 17 -44.99 -9.51 -41.50
C LEU A 17 -43.46 -9.50 -41.38
N THR A 18 -42.76 -9.96 -42.42
CA THR A 18 -41.28 -9.98 -42.44
C THR A 18 -40.73 -8.57 -42.51
N LEU A 19 -41.32 -7.69 -43.31
CA LEU A 19 -40.93 -6.28 -43.39
C LEU A 19 -41.24 -5.53 -42.09
N ALA A 20 -42.36 -5.83 -41.42
CA ALA A 20 -42.70 -5.27 -40.12
C ALA A 20 -41.75 -5.76 -39.01
N LEU A 21 -41.33 -7.02 -39.04
CA LEU A 21 -40.30 -7.56 -38.13
C LEU A 21 -38.94 -6.92 -38.37
N ILE A 22 -38.53 -6.73 -39.63
CA ILE A 22 -37.28 -6.04 -39.98
C ILE A 22 -37.36 -4.57 -39.57
N LEU A 23 -38.47 -3.87 -39.84
CA LEU A 23 -38.67 -2.49 -39.42
C LEU A 23 -38.76 -2.35 -37.90
N ALA A 24 -39.34 -3.32 -37.19
CA ALA A 24 -39.34 -3.36 -35.73
C ALA A 24 -37.95 -3.65 -35.17
N LEU A 25 -37.16 -4.54 -35.81
CA LEU A 25 -35.77 -4.83 -35.43
C LEU A 25 -34.86 -3.64 -35.71
N VAL A 26 -35.02 -2.99 -36.86
CA VAL A 26 -34.31 -1.75 -37.25
C VAL A 26 -34.75 -0.59 -36.36
N ALA A 27 -36.03 -0.47 -36.01
CA ALA A 27 -36.50 0.51 -35.05
C ALA A 27 -35.96 0.24 -33.64
N HIS A 28 -35.83 -1.02 -33.22
CA HIS A 28 -35.17 -1.39 -31.96
C HIS A 28 -33.66 -1.10 -31.99
N LEU A 29 -32.99 -1.34 -33.11
CA LEU A 29 -31.58 -0.99 -33.35
C LEU A 29 -31.36 0.54 -33.42
N VAL A 30 -32.36 1.30 -33.86
CA VAL A 30 -32.34 2.78 -33.96
C VAL A 30 -32.85 3.46 -32.68
N SER A 31 -33.63 2.75 -31.83
CA SER A 31 -34.17 3.27 -30.57
C SER A 31 -33.43 2.78 -29.32
N ALA A 32 -32.46 1.88 -29.46
CA ALA A 32 -31.57 1.55 -28.34
C ALA A 32 -30.70 2.79 -28.08
N GLU A 33 -30.81 3.35 -26.87
CA GLU A 33 -29.77 4.28 -26.41
C GLU A 33 -28.41 3.61 -26.59
N PRO A 34 -27.37 4.32 -27.07
CA PRO A 34 -26.05 3.73 -27.24
C PRO A 34 -25.65 3.07 -25.93
N GLU A 35 -25.18 1.81 -26.00
CA GLU A 35 -24.97 0.89 -24.86
C GLU A 35 -24.07 1.46 -23.74
N PHE A 36 -23.41 2.60 -23.95
CA PHE A 36 -22.60 3.33 -22.98
C PHE A 36 -22.80 4.87 -23.01
N ALA A 37 -23.96 5.37 -23.45
CA ALA A 37 -24.20 6.80 -23.56
C ALA A 37 -24.07 7.53 -22.20
N GLU A 38 -24.67 6.97 -21.15
CA GLU A 38 -24.54 7.52 -19.79
C GLU A 38 -23.09 7.43 -19.27
N LEU A 39 -22.42 6.30 -19.49
CA LEU A 39 -21.02 6.10 -19.12
C LEU A 39 -20.12 7.14 -19.80
N LYS A 40 -20.27 7.32 -21.11
CA LYS A 40 -19.55 8.35 -21.88
C LYS A 40 -19.77 9.74 -21.30
N ALA A 41 -21.02 10.08 -20.95
CA ALA A 41 -21.33 11.38 -20.35
C ALA A 41 -20.65 11.59 -18.99
N LEU A 42 -20.48 10.52 -18.19
CA LEU A 42 -19.72 10.60 -16.94
C LEU A 42 -18.21 10.74 -17.19
N LEU A 43 -17.66 10.02 -18.16
CA LEU A 43 -16.25 10.16 -18.55
C LEU A 43 -15.95 11.55 -19.10
N ASP A 44 -16.85 12.14 -19.89
CA ASP A 44 -16.72 13.50 -20.42
C ASP A 44 -16.72 14.58 -19.30
N ARG A 45 -17.23 14.25 -18.10
CA ARG A 45 -17.19 15.13 -16.91
C ARG A 45 -15.91 14.98 -16.11
N LEU A 46 -15.13 13.91 -16.30
CA LEU A 46 -13.88 13.68 -15.60
C LEU A 46 -12.85 14.75 -15.99
N LYS A 47 -12.21 15.35 -15.00
CA LYS A 47 -11.20 16.41 -15.19
C LYS A 47 -9.83 15.95 -14.69
N PRO A 48 -8.96 15.40 -15.56
CA PRO A 48 -7.62 15.00 -15.18
C PRO A 48 -6.81 16.14 -14.51
N GLU A 49 -7.02 17.38 -14.92
CA GLU A 49 -6.40 18.55 -14.32
C GLU A 49 -6.74 18.73 -12.83
N ASN A 50 -7.95 18.35 -12.40
CA ASN A 50 -8.33 18.35 -10.98
C ASN A 50 -7.55 17.28 -10.22
N VAL A 51 -7.41 16.08 -10.81
CA VAL A 51 -6.64 14.97 -10.22
C VAL A 51 -5.19 15.41 -9.99
N LEU A 52 -4.55 16.01 -10.99
CA LEU A 52 -3.18 16.50 -10.87
C LEU A 52 -3.07 17.65 -9.85
N ALA A 53 -4.04 18.57 -9.81
CA ALA A 53 -4.06 19.66 -8.83
C ALA A 53 -4.18 19.13 -7.40
N HIS A 54 -5.02 18.13 -7.15
CA HIS A 54 -5.11 17.44 -5.86
C HIS A 54 -3.80 16.73 -5.51
N ALA A 55 -3.22 15.99 -6.46
CA ALA A 55 -1.95 15.29 -6.24
C ALA A 55 -0.84 16.25 -5.82
N ARG A 56 -0.64 17.36 -6.56
CA ARG A 56 0.37 18.40 -6.22
C ARG A 56 0.12 19.07 -4.88
N ALA A 57 -1.15 19.38 -4.56
CA ALA A 57 -1.51 19.96 -3.28
C ALA A 57 -1.19 19.04 -2.09
N ILE A 58 -1.06 17.74 -2.33
CA ILE A 58 -0.77 16.72 -1.32
C ILE A 58 0.73 16.34 -1.30
N SER A 59 1.44 16.37 -2.43
CA SER A 59 2.85 15.93 -2.54
C SER A 59 3.89 17.06 -2.59
N GLU A 60 3.53 18.24 -3.11
CA GLU A 60 4.46 19.34 -3.38
C GLU A 60 4.31 20.52 -2.43
N VAL A 61 3.08 20.81 -1.97
CA VAL A 61 2.78 22.01 -1.20
C VAL A 61 2.23 21.61 0.17
N MET A 62 2.84 22.10 1.26
CA MET A 62 2.15 22.18 2.55
C MET A 62 0.89 23.03 2.35
N PRO A 63 -0.33 22.51 2.52
CA PRO A 63 -1.54 23.30 2.33
C PRO A 63 -1.44 24.64 3.09
N GLU A 64 -1.46 25.76 2.37
CA GLU A 64 -1.20 27.08 2.92
C GLU A 64 -2.15 27.42 4.09
N GLY A 65 -1.64 28.15 5.09
CA GLY A 65 -2.45 28.72 6.18
C GLY A 65 -2.65 27.84 7.42
N THR A 66 -2.05 26.65 7.48
CA THR A 66 -2.14 25.79 8.67
C THR A 66 -0.89 25.90 9.55
N GLY A 67 -1.11 26.00 10.86
CA GLY A 67 -0.12 25.63 11.87
C GLY A 67 0.20 24.13 11.77
N TYR A 68 0.58 23.49 12.86
CA TYR A 68 0.60 22.03 12.87
C TYR A 68 -0.83 21.50 12.62
N PRO A 69 -1.02 20.42 11.83
CA PRO A 69 -2.34 19.85 11.58
C PRO A 69 -3.05 19.56 12.91
N ALA A 70 -4.33 19.91 13.00
CA ALA A 70 -5.13 19.76 14.21
C ALA A 70 -5.24 18.28 14.64
N LEU A 71 -5.24 17.37 13.67
CA LEU A 71 -5.23 15.93 13.92
C LEU A 71 -3.88 15.41 14.44
N CYS A 72 -2.79 16.16 14.28
CA CYS A 72 -1.49 15.76 14.79
C CYS A 72 -1.30 16.16 16.25
N LYS A 73 -1.80 15.34 17.18
CA LYS A 73 -1.67 15.57 18.63
C LYS A 73 -0.22 15.47 19.15
N THR A 74 0.66 14.78 18.42
CA THR A 74 2.04 14.46 18.82
C THR A 74 3.11 15.21 18.02
N CYS A 75 2.72 15.98 17.00
CA CYS A 75 3.64 16.85 16.27
C CYS A 75 3.93 18.06 17.16
N LEU A 76 5.03 18.01 17.91
CA LEU A 76 5.48 19.14 18.72
C LEU A 76 5.61 20.40 17.85
N PRO A 77 5.27 21.59 18.37
CA PRO A 77 5.38 22.88 17.67
C PRO A 77 6.82 23.34 17.40
N SER A 78 7.80 22.43 17.41
CA SER A 78 9.23 22.71 17.26
C SER A 78 9.62 22.98 15.81
N GLY A 79 9.00 23.99 15.20
CA GLY A 79 9.53 24.83 14.12
C GLY A 79 9.98 24.20 12.80
N LYS A 80 9.80 22.89 12.56
CA LYS A 80 10.37 22.21 11.38
C LYS A 80 9.29 21.40 10.65
N LYS A 81 8.80 22.00 9.57
CA LYS A 81 7.78 21.45 8.67
C LYS A 81 8.40 20.37 7.77
N LEU A 82 8.60 19.16 8.31
CA LEU A 82 8.88 17.99 7.48
C LEU A 82 7.58 17.58 6.78
N PHE A 83 7.49 17.84 5.48
CA PHE A 83 6.32 17.51 4.66
C PHE A 83 6.42 16.06 4.19
N SER A 84 6.36 15.09 5.11
CA SER A 84 6.31 13.66 4.79
C SER A 84 4.90 13.13 4.96
N ARG A 85 4.47 12.26 4.03
CA ARG A 85 3.21 11.51 4.14
C ARG A 85 3.38 10.09 4.67
N VAL A 86 4.52 9.74 5.29
CA VAL A 86 4.55 8.54 6.15
C VAL A 86 3.49 8.71 7.24
N THR A 87 2.72 7.65 7.54
CA THR A 87 1.70 7.67 8.59
C THR A 87 2.26 8.26 9.88
N GLY A 88 1.53 9.19 10.52
CA GLY A 88 1.99 9.86 11.74
C GLY A 88 2.92 11.06 11.55
N TYR A 89 3.35 11.38 10.33
CA TYR A 89 4.11 12.60 10.04
C TYR A 89 3.17 13.79 9.75
N PRO A 90 3.65 15.04 9.89
CA PRO A 90 2.81 16.21 9.64
C PRO A 90 2.13 16.26 8.27
N GLY A 91 2.83 15.85 7.19
CA GLY A 91 2.25 15.85 5.83
C GLY A 91 1.13 14.83 5.66
N TYR A 92 1.22 13.69 6.36
CA TYR A 92 0.13 12.69 6.41
C TYR A 92 -1.15 13.30 7.02
N TYR A 93 -1.06 13.92 8.20
CA TYR A 93 -2.24 14.53 8.82
C TYR A 93 -2.81 15.69 7.99
N ALA A 94 -1.95 16.51 7.37
CA ALA A 94 -2.39 17.54 6.45
C ALA A 94 -3.16 16.97 5.25
N THR A 95 -2.78 15.78 4.77
CA THR A 95 -3.48 15.06 3.69
C THR A 95 -4.85 14.58 4.14
N VAL A 96 -4.96 13.98 5.34
CA VAL A 96 -6.25 13.58 5.94
C VAL A 96 -7.20 14.78 6.02
N GLU A 97 -6.73 15.90 6.56
CA GLU A 97 -7.51 17.14 6.68
C GLU A 97 -7.90 17.72 5.33
N TYR A 98 -6.99 17.68 4.34
CA TYR A 98 -7.26 18.11 2.98
C TYR A 98 -8.40 17.31 2.35
N VAL A 99 -8.35 15.98 2.42
CA VAL A 99 -9.37 15.09 1.86
C VAL A 99 -10.71 15.30 2.56
N LEU A 100 -10.73 15.37 3.90
CA LEU A 100 -11.95 15.66 4.66
C LEU A 100 -12.60 16.98 4.24
N ARG A 101 -11.79 18.04 4.10
CA ARG A 101 -12.26 19.34 3.66
C ARG A 101 -12.83 19.27 2.24
N LYS A 102 -12.13 18.64 1.30
CA LYS A 102 -12.58 18.52 -0.09
C LYS A 102 -13.90 17.75 -0.22
N LEU A 103 -14.05 16.65 0.52
CA LEU A 103 -15.31 15.91 0.54
C LEU A 103 -16.46 16.75 1.14
N ARG A 104 -16.21 17.54 2.19
CA ARG A 104 -17.21 18.44 2.78
C ARG A 104 -17.58 19.60 1.86
N GLU A 105 -16.62 20.16 1.13
CA GLU A 105 -16.85 21.19 0.09
C GLU A 105 -17.80 20.67 -1.00
N LEU A 106 -17.77 19.36 -1.30
CA LEU A 106 -18.73 18.69 -2.21
C LEU A 106 -20.11 18.40 -1.58
N GLY A 107 -20.33 18.79 -0.32
CA GLY A 107 -21.56 18.49 0.43
C GLY A 107 -21.70 17.02 0.83
N LEU A 108 -20.59 16.27 0.85
CA LEU A 108 -20.56 14.88 1.32
C LEU A 108 -20.32 14.81 2.82
N LYS A 109 -20.64 13.66 3.42
CA LYS A 109 -20.51 13.39 4.85
C LYS A 109 -19.47 12.29 5.09
N PRO A 110 -18.16 12.61 5.07
CA PRO A 110 -17.13 11.63 5.37
C PRO A 110 -17.15 11.23 6.85
N VAL A 111 -16.93 9.94 7.11
CA VAL A 111 -16.75 9.34 8.42
C VAL A 111 -15.26 9.06 8.61
N LEU A 112 -14.73 9.42 9.78
CA LEU A 112 -13.34 9.19 10.16
C LEU A 112 -13.28 7.94 11.06
N ILE A 113 -12.40 7.01 10.74
CA ILE A 113 -12.18 5.77 11.49
C ILE A 113 -10.74 5.79 11.97
N ASN A 114 -10.51 5.78 13.28
CA ASN A 114 -9.18 5.89 13.86
C ASN A 114 -8.67 4.55 14.41
N PHE A 115 -7.36 4.37 14.36
CA PHE A 115 -6.65 3.23 14.94
C PHE A 115 -5.21 3.64 15.27
N THR A 116 -4.48 2.79 15.99
CA THR A 116 -3.10 3.07 16.39
C THR A 116 -2.14 2.16 15.62
N VAL A 117 -1.03 2.74 15.15
CA VAL A 117 0.07 2.02 14.50
C VAL A 117 1.41 2.45 15.04
N LEU A 118 2.39 1.55 14.98
CA LEU A 118 3.78 1.84 15.33
C LEU A 118 4.53 2.31 14.09
N VAL A 119 5.22 3.45 14.18
CA VAL A 119 5.94 4.06 13.06
C VAL A 119 7.35 4.49 13.48
N PRO A 120 8.38 4.26 12.64
CA PRO A 120 9.68 4.89 12.78
C PRO A 120 9.58 6.39 12.56
N TYR A 121 9.87 7.17 13.59
CA TYR A 121 9.79 8.62 13.59
C TYR A 121 11.17 9.26 13.63
N ASP A 122 11.53 10.00 12.57
CA ASP A 122 12.74 10.82 12.51
C ASP A 122 12.55 12.11 13.33
N GLU A 123 13.26 12.22 14.45
CA GLU A 123 13.29 13.42 15.31
C GLU A 123 14.15 14.54 14.71
N GLY A 124 14.80 14.25 13.58
CA GLY A 124 15.76 15.09 12.89
C GLY A 124 17.20 14.82 13.34
N GLY A 125 18.14 15.21 12.49
CA GLY A 125 19.55 15.14 12.80
C GLY A 125 20.36 16.31 12.23
N TRP A 126 21.61 16.37 12.69
CA TRP A 126 22.62 17.33 12.28
C TRP A 126 24.00 16.69 12.25
N ILE A 127 24.80 17.13 11.29
CA ILE A 127 26.23 16.84 11.20
C ILE A 127 26.96 18.18 11.36
N GLU A 128 27.72 18.30 12.44
CA GLU A 128 28.50 19.50 12.75
C GLU A 128 29.98 19.21 12.49
N VAL A 129 30.66 20.11 11.78
CA VAL A 129 32.11 20.06 11.56
C VAL A 129 32.71 21.30 12.19
N PRO A 130 33.08 21.25 13.50
CA PRO A 130 33.45 22.44 14.26
C PRO A 130 34.62 23.22 13.67
N SER A 131 35.62 22.52 13.12
CA SER A 131 36.80 23.14 12.52
C SER A 131 36.51 23.97 11.27
N ALA A 132 35.36 23.77 10.64
CA ALA A 132 34.92 24.48 9.44
C ALA A 132 33.71 25.40 9.71
N GLU A 133 33.21 25.45 10.96
CA GLU A 133 31.99 26.17 11.34
C GLU A 133 30.76 25.77 10.50
N VAL A 134 30.72 24.52 10.04
CA VAL A 134 29.64 23.98 9.20
C VAL A 134 28.67 23.15 10.04
N LYS A 135 27.37 23.36 9.82
CA LYS A 135 26.29 22.55 10.37
C LYS A 135 25.31 22.16 9.27
N LEU A 136 25.26 20.88 8.94
CA LEU A 136 24.45 20.32 7.87
C LEU A 136 23.26 19.56 8.43
N ARG A 137 22.11 19.68 7.79
CA ARG A 137 20.91 18.91 8.11
C ARG A 137 21.11 17.48 7.67
N ALA A 138 20.79 16.55 8.56
CA ALA A 138 20.77 15.12 8.25
C ALA A 138 19.39 14.54 8.55
N TYR A 139 18.95 13.64 7.68
CA TYR A 139 17.70 12.90 7.80
C TYR A 139 18.01 11.44 8.10
N ALA A 140 17.20 10.80 8.93
CA ALA A 140 17.39 9.38 9.19
C ALA A 140 17.01 8.51 7.99
N VAL A 141 17.71 7.40 7.81
CA VAL A 141 17.31 6.32 6.90
C VAL A 141 16.38 5.35 7.65
N TRP A 142 15.49 4.67 6.93
CA TRP A 142 14.56 3.69 7.47
C TRP A 142 15.30 2.62 8.31
N PRO A 143 14.81 2.29 9.53
CA PRO A 143 15.53 1.39 10.43
C PRO A 143 15.56 -0.05 9.94
N ASN A 144 16.64 -0.74 10.28
CA ASN A 144 16.80 -2.17 10.04
C ASN A 144 15.80 -2.99 10.86
N GLY A 145 15.23 -4.05 10.28
CA GLY A 145 14.20 -4.87 10.90
C GLY A 145 12.91 -4.10 11.20
N HIS A 146 12.76 -2.89 10.65
CA HIS A 146 11.78 -1.87 11.03
C HIS A 146 11.85 -1.37 12.49
N VAL A 147 12.72 -1.96 13.33
CA VAL A 147 12.78 -1.71 14.78
C VAL A 147 14.17 -1.30 15.28
N GLY A 148 15.21 -1.44 14.45
CA GLY A 148 16.61 -1.06 14.70
C GLY A 148 16.81 0.45 14.69
N VAL A 149 16.15 1.14 15.61
CA VAL A 149 16.21 2.59 15.79
C VAL A 149 17.38 3.01 16.69
N TRP A 150 17.79 4.28 16.64
CA TRP A 150 18.92 4.81 17.39
C TRP A 150 18.62 6.19 17.99
N ASN A 151 19.35 6.55 19.04
CA ASN A 151 19.38 7.91 19.59
C ASN A 151 20.82 8.26 19.93
N VAL A 152 21.41 9.17 19.15
CA VAL A 152 22.78 9.63 19.36
C VAL A 152 22.84 11.13 19.52
N SER A 153 23.55 11.56 20.55
CA SER A 153 23.88 12.96 20.81
C SER A 153 25.38 13.07 21.00
N GLY A 154 26.08 13.63 20.00
CA GLY A 154 27.52 13.83 20.08
C GLY A 154 28.39 12.67 19.58
N LEU A 155 27.89 11.84 18.66
CA LEU A 155 28.70 10.78 18.04
C LEU A 155 29.85 11.43 17.24
N ARG A 156 31.09 11.14 17.63
CA ARG A 156 32.30 11.72 17.01
C ARG A 156 33.03 10.71 16.12
N GLY A 157 33.53 11.19 14.99
CA GLY A 157 34.45 10.46 14.13
C GLY A 157 34.94 11.29 12.95
N ARG A 158 36.01 10.82 12.34
CA ARG A 158 36.55 11.41 11.10
C ARG A 158 35.59 11.13 9.95
N LEU A 159 35.34 12.13 9.12
CA LEU A 159 34.62 11.95 7.87
C LEU A 159 35.50 11.24 6.85
N VAL A 160 34.97 10.22 6.18
CA VAL A 160 35.69 9.47 5.14
C VAL A 160 34.80 9.27 3.94
N TYR A 161 35.12 9.92 2.81
CA TYR A 161 34.35 9.74 1.57
C TYR A 161 34.76 8.48 0.84
N VAL A 162 33.80 7.66 0.41
CA VAL A 162 34.05 6.34 -0.22
C VAL A 162 33.29 6.12 -1.53
N GLY A 163 32.80 7.19 -2.18
CA GLY A 163 32.05 7.04 -3.44
C GLY A 163 30.92 6.03 -3.31
N LYS A 164 30.94 4.96 -4.13
CA LYS A 164 29.93 3.90 -4.13
C LYS A 164 30.11 2.83 -3.04
N GLY A 165 31.14 2.89 -2.21
CA GLY A 165 31.36 1.97 -1.10
C GLY A 165 31.75 0.55 -1.53
N ARG A 166 32.36 0.38 -2.71
CA ARG A 166 32.98 -0.89 -3.08
C ARG A 166 34.20 -1.13 -2.20
N LEU A 167 34.64 -2.37 -2.05
CA LEU A 167 35.82 -2.69 -1.22
C LEU A 167 37.07 -1.92 -1.66
N GLU A 168 37.26 -1.73 -2.97
CA GLU A 168 38.32 -0.89 -3.55
C GLU A 168 38.24 0.59 -3.10
N ASP A 169 37.04 1.11 -2.84
CA ASP A 169 36.84 2.50 -2.41
C ASP A 169 37.30 2.73 -0.96
N PHE A 170 37.53 1.68 -0.18
CA PHE A 170 38.05 1.75 1.19
C PHE A 170 39.58 1.57 1.27
N GLU A 171 40.24 1.22 0.17
CA GLU A 171 41.68 0.95 0.16
C GLU A 171 42.47 2.19 0.61
N GLY A 172 43.39 1.99 1.56
CA GLY A 172 44.21 3.06 2.14
C GLY A 172 43.46 4.04 3.05
N LYS A 173 42.19 3.79 3.39
CA LYS A 173 41.40 4.66 4.28
C LYS A 173 41.27 4.07 5.69
N ASP A 174 41.30 4.95 6.67
CA ASP A 174 41.12 4.64 8.09
C ASP A 174 39.62 4.69 8.45
N VAL A 175 38.96 3.52 8.45
CA VAL A 175 37.49 3.37 8.53
C VAL A 175 37.01 3.05 9.95
N GLU A 176 37.83 2.35 10.74
CA GLU A 176 37.47 1.96 12.09
C GLU A 176 37.17 3.20 12.94
N GLY A 177 35.96 3.26 13.50
CA GLY A 177 35.53 4.40 14.30
C GLY A 177 35.12 5.66 13.51
N ALA A 178 35.18 5.64 12.18
CA ALA A 178 34.89 6.78 11.30
C ALA A 178 33.38 6.99 11.05
N ILE A 179 33.05 8.15 10.48
CA ILE A 179 31.74 8.46 9.89
C ILE A 179 31.93 8.43 8.37
N VAL A 180 31.41 7.39 7.73
CA VAL A 180 31.59 7.18 6.30
C VAL A 180 30.59 8.00 5.50
N VAL A 181 31.06 8.77 4.53
CA VAL A 181 30.23 9.51 3.56
C VAL A 181 30.21 8.73 2.24
N MET A 182 29.02 8.40 1.76
CA MET A 182 28.83 7.48 0.64
C MET A 182 27.75 8.01 -0.31
N ASP A 183 27.90 7.77 -1.60
CA ASP A 183 26.86 8.07 -2.59
C ASP A 183 25.56 7.34 -2.26
N PHE A 184 24.41 7.99 -2.48
CA PHE A 184 23.13 7.28 -2.33
C PHE A 184 23.00 6.18 -3.38
N ASP A 185 23.48 6.36 -4.62
CA ASP A 185 23.59 5.31 -5.65
C ASP A 185 24.79 4.37 -5.38
N SER A 186 24.64 3.51 -4.37
CA SER A 186 25.69 2.61 -3.85
C SER A 186 25.20 1.19 -3.56
N GLY A 187 23.94 0.86 -3.84
CA GLY A 187 23.31 -0.38 -3.42
C GLY A 187 23.45 -0.62 -1.90
N GLY A 188 23.60 -1.90 -1.55
CA GLY A 188 23.81 -2.34 -0.16
C GLY A 188 25.23 -2.23 0.37
N ASN A 189 26.11 -1.46 -0.29
CA ASN A 189 27.53 -1.37 0.04
C ASN A 189 27.84 -0.71 1.39
N TRP A 190 26.88 -0.03 2.00
CA TRP A 190 26.99 0.47 3.37
C TRP A 190 27.30 -0.65 4.39
N ARG A 191 26.97 -1.91 4.06
CA ARG A 191 27.38 -3.09 4.85
C ARG A 191 28.91 -3.27 4.89
N ASN A 192 29.64 -2.83 3.87
CA ASN A 192 31.11 -2.87 3.88
C ASN A 192 31.67 -1.88 4.90
N ALA A 193 31.10 -0.67 4.98
CA ALA A 193 31.47 0.30 6.01
C ALA A 193 31.23 -0.25 7.43
N LEU A 194 30.10 -0.93 7.63
CA LEU A 194 29.81 -1.61 8.90
C LEU A 194 30.85 -2.70 9.22
N LYS A 195 31.21 -3.56 8.26
CA LYS A 195 32.21 -4.64 8.44
C LYS A 195 33.60 -4.10 8.79
N LEU A 196 33.94 -2.92 8.27
CA LEU A 196 35.21 -2.23 8.50
C LEU A 196 35.20 -1.33 9.76
N GLY A 197 34.16 -1.42 10.59
CA GLY A 197 34.11 -0.75 11.90
C GLY A 197 33.67 0.72 11.87
N ALA A 198 33.04 1.18 10.80
CA ALA A 198 32.47 2.53 10.78
C ALA A 198 31.39 2.68 11.87
N LYS A 199 31.31 3.85 12.50
CA LYS A 199 30.26 4.16 13.51
C LYS A 199 28.93 4.55 12.88
N ALA A 200 28.98 5.12 11.68
CA ALA A 200 27.81 5.58 10.94
C ALA A 200 28.11 5.66 9.44
N VAL A 201 27.05 5.60 8.64
CA VAL A 201 27.08 5.95 7.21
C VAL A 201 26.18 7.15 6.98
N VAL A 202 26.67 8.12 6.21
CA VAL A 202 25.92 9.27 5.73
C VAL A 202 25.86 9.21 4.21
N PHE A 203 24.67 8.94 3.69
CA PHE A 203 24.42 8.98 2.27
C PHE A 203 24.30 10.42 1.78
N VAL A 204 24.92 10.72 0.65
CA VAL A 204 24.79 12.01 -0.04
C VAL A 204 23.94 11.84 -1.29
N GLU A 205 23.06 12.82 -1.54
CA GLU A 205 22.25 12.86 -2.77
C GLU A 205 23.15 12.90 -4.01
N SER A 206 23.26 11.77 -4.71
CA SER A 206 24.03 11.63 -5.92
C SER A 206 23.44 10.56 -6.86
N GLY A 207 23.63 10.74 -8.16
CA GLY A 207 23.17 9.81 -9.18
C GLY A 207 21.66 9.84 -9.45
N ARG A 208 21.16 8.82 -10.15
CA ARG A 208 19.73 8.56 -10.33
C ARG A 208 19.35 7.40 -9.41
N ALA A 209 18.71 7.70 -8.29
CA ALA A 209 18.17 6.68 -7.41
C ALA A 209 16.86 6.12 -7.97
N ASP A 210 16.69 4.81 -7.87
CA ASP A 210 15.44 4.12 -8.16
C ASP A 210 14.96 3.33 -6.93
N ARG A 211 13.89 2.56 -7.11
CA ARG A 211 13.32 1.69 -6.09
C ARG A 211 14.32 0.68 -5.54
N TYR A 212 15.12 0.04 -6.40
CA TYR A 212 16.09 -0.95 -5.94
C TYR A 212 17.14 -0.29 -5.04
N GLU A 213 17.56 0.91 -5.41
CA GLU A 213 18.47 1.71 -4.60
C GLU A 213 17.85 2.05 -3.23
N ALA A 214 16.60 2.52 -3.20
CA ALA A 214 15.90 2.84 -1.96
C ALA A 214 15.75 1.63 -1.02
N TYR A 215 15.34 0.48 -1.55
CA TYR A 215 15.19 -0.75 -0.79
C TYR A 215 16.53 -1.29 -0.29
N SER A 216 17.64 -1.04 -0.99
CA SER A 216 18.98 -1.48 -0.57
C SER A 216 19.53 -0.75 0.67
N LYS A 217 18.89 0.35 1.10
CA LYS A 217 19.36 1.18 2.22
C LYS A 217 18.98 0.66 3.59
N PHE A 218 18.14 -0.37 3.67
CA PHE A 218 17.79 -1.02 4.92
C PHE A 218 17.72 -2.54 4.76
N GLU A 219 17.94 -3.23 5.88
CA GLU A 219 17.68 -4.65 6.02
C GLU A 219 16.31 -4.84 6.65
N TRP A 220 15.44 -5.60 6.02
CA TRP A 220 14.09 -5.88 6.53
C TRP A 220 14.01 -6.97 7.60
N TYR A 221 14.96 -7.92 7.64
CA TYR A 221 14.95 -9.04 8.58
C TYR A 221 15.71 -8.72 9.87
N ALA A 222 17.00 -8.40 9.73
CA ALA A 222 17.89 -8.18 10.84
C ALA A 222 17.62 -6.81 11.47
N PHE A 223 17.40 -6.76 12.78
CA PHE A 223 17.29 -5.52 13.53
C PHE A 223 18.64 -5.23 14.18
N TYR A 224 19.38 -4.27 13.63
CA TYR A 224 20.58 -3.77 14.29
C TYR A 224 20.62 -2.26 14.14
N PRO A 225 20.82 -1.51 15.25
CA PRO A 225 20.68 -0.06 15.27
C PRO A 225 21.91 0.65 14.68
N PHE A 226 22.25 0.33 13.43
CA PHE A 226 23.35 0.99 12.72
C PHE A 226 22.89 2.33 12.14
N ILE A 227 23.59 3.38 12.55
CA ILE A 227 23.25 4.78 12.28
C ILE A 227 23.47 5.06 10.80
N ARG A 228 22.37 5.33 10.11
CA ARG A 228 22.38 5.69 8.68
C ARG A 228 21.60 6.97 8.46
N LEU A 229 22.26 7.93 7.85
CA LEU A 229 21.74 9.26 7.61
C LEU A 229 21.77 9.59 6.13
N TYR A 230 21.02 10.60 5.74
CA TYR A 230 20.94 11.14 4.39
C TYR A 230 21.09 12.66 4.43
N VAL A 231 21.90 13.20 3.52
CA VAL A 231 22.09 14.64 3.30
C VAL A 231 21.73 14.98 1.86
N ALA A 232 20.84 15.97 1.71
CA ALA A 232 20.22 16.34 0.44
C ALA A 232 20.81 17.64 -0.15
N GLY A 233 20.65 17.82 -1.45
CA GLY A 233 20.92 19.09 -2.16
C GLY A 233 22.37 19.59 -2.07
N GLU A 234 22.54 20.91 -1.99
CA GLU A 234 23.87 21.53 -1.97
C GLU A 234 24.70 21.19 -0.71
N GLU A 235 24.03 20.85 0.40
CA GLU A 235 24.71 20.38 1.62
C GLU A 235 25.46 19.07 1.39
N ALA A 236 24.99 18.23 0.45
CA ALA A 236 25.61 16.97 0.10
C ALA A 236 27.02 17.18 -0.50
N LYS A 237 27.16 18.13 -1.44
CA LYS A 237 28.45 18.51 -2.02
C LYS A 237 29.41 19.02 -0.95
N LYS A 238 28.91 19.85 -0.04
CA LYS A 238 29.73 20.39 1.05
C LYS A 238 30.23 19.31 1.99
N LEU A 239 29.39 18.32 2.29
CA LEU A 239 29.78 17.17 3.11
C LEU A 239 30.88 16.34 2.44
N ILE A 240 30.81 16.12 1.13
CA ILE A 240 31.85 15.41 0.36
C ILE A 240 33.19 16.14 0.48
N GLU A 241 33.22 17.47 0.29
CA GLU A 241 34.45 18.27 0.45
C GLU A 241 35.08 18.07 1.83
N LEU A 242 34.27 18.19 2.90
CA LEU A 242 34.73 18.03 4.28
C LEU A 242 35.23 16.60 4.57
N ALA A 243 34.64 15.60 3.91
CA ALA A 243 35.04 14.21 4.02
C ALA A 243 36.32 13.89 3.24
N LEU A 244 36.57 14.55 2.10
CA LEU A 244 37.84 14.45 1.37
C LEU A 244 39.00 15.08 2.16
N GLU A 245 38.72 16.11 2.97
CA GLU A 245 39.68 16.71 3.89
C GLU A 245 39.91 15.90 5.17
N GLY A 246 39.12 14.84 5.41
CA GLY A 246 39.23 14.02 6.62
C GLY A 246 38.91 14.79 7.91
N ARG A 247 37.95 15.72 7.87
CA ARG A 247 37.58 16.53 9.06
C ARG A 247 36.86 15.68 10.12
N GLU A 248 37.00 16.07 11.37
CA GLU A 248 36.22 15.52 12.48
C GLU A 248 34.79 16.08 12.47
N ALA A 249 33.80 15.19 12.55
CA ALA A 249 32.40 15.54 12.63
C ALA A 249 31.76 15.07 13.94
N VAL A 250 30.71 15.78 14.34
CA VAL A 250 29.85 15.47 15.47
C VAL A 250 28.43 15.26 14.95
N VAL A 251 27.87 14.08 15.17
CA VAL A 251 26.54 13.70 14.72
C VAL A 251 25.57 13.70 15.89
N THR A 252 24.41 14.30 15.66
CA THR A 252 23.23 14.18 16.54
C THR A 252 22.05 13.75 15.70
N SER A 253 21.37 12.66 16.07
CA SER A 253 20.20 12.13 15.36
C SER A 253 19.44 11.17 16.26
N ALA A 254 18.12 11.23 16.20
CA ALA A 254 17.27 10.24 16.87
C ALA A 254 16.15 9.75 15.95
N VAL A 255 15.96 8.43 15.95
CA VAL A 255 14.82 7.74 15.40
C VAL A 255 14.14 7.01 16.54
N THR A 256 12.82 7.14 16.67
CA THR A 256 12.06 6.46 17.72
C THR A 256 10.91 5.67 17.12
N LEU A 257 10.51 4.57 17.76
CA LEU A 257 9.26 3.91 17.42
C LEU A 257 8.13 4.58 18.18
N ARG A 258 7.27 5.30 17.47
CA ARG A 258 6.13 6.02 18.05
C ARG A 258 4.83 5.32 17.72
N GLU A 259 3.97 5.22 18.72
CA GLU A 259 2.56 4.90 18.51
C GLU A 259 1.86 6.17 18.08
N VAL A 260 1.27 6.13 16.89
CA VAL A 260 0.57 7.27 16.29
C VAL A 260 -0.87 6.89 16.01
N GLU A 261 -1.77 7.86 16.16
CA GLU A 261 -3.15 7.72 15.73
C GLU A 261 -3.22 7.94 14.22
N ALA A 262 -3.70 6.94 13.49
CA ALA A 262 -3.95 6.96 12.06
C ALA A 262 -5.46 6.98 11.79
N TYR A 263 -5.84 7.43 10.59
CA TYR A 263 -7.22 7.73 10.23
C TYR A 263 -7.58 7.27 8.82
N ASP A 264 -8.56 6.39 8.70
CA ASP A 264 -9.24 6.12 7.44
C ASP A 264 -10.43 7.05 7.27
N ILE A 265 -10.74 7.40 6.03
CA ILE A 265 -11.89 8.23 5.66
C ILE A 265 -12.81 7.41 4.79
N LEU A 266 -14.05 7.18 5.23
CA LEU A 266 -15.09 6.53 4.44
C LEU A 266 -16.21 7.53 4.10
N VAL A 267 -16.58 7.64 2.84
CA VAL A 267 -17.72 8.46 2.39
C VAL A 267 -18.64 7.64 1.51
N LYS A 268 -19.96 7.79 1.73
CA LYS A 268 -21.00 7.05 0.98
C LYS A 268 -21.78 8.03 0.10
N ILE A 269 -21.83 7.74 -1.20
CA ILE A 269 -22.60 8.48 -2.21
C ILE A 269 -23.81 7.61 -2.58
N PRO A 270 -25.04 7.98 -2.18
CA PRO A 270 -26.21 7.14 -2.40
C PRO A 270 -26.57 6.97 -3.88
N GLY A 271 -26.79 5.72 -4.30
CA GLY A 271 -27.44 5.38 -5.57
C GLY A 271 -28.95 5.18 -5.42
N LYS A 272 -29.62 4.75 -6.49
CA LYS A 272 -31.05 4.38 -6.46
C LYS A 272 -31.29 3.20 -5.51
N ARG A 273 -30.48 2.15 -5.62
CA ARG A 273 -30.44 0.99 -4.71
C ARG A 273 -29.49 1.28 -3.55
N LYS A 274 -30.04 1.83 -2.48
CA LYS A 274 -29.26 2.28 -1.30
C LYS A 274 -28.57 1.16 -0.52
N ASN A 275 -29.10 -0.06 -0.64
CA ASN A 275 -28.59 -1.25 0.04
C ASN A 275 -27.53 -2.00 -0.79
N GLU A 276 -27.17 -1.51 -1.97
CA GLU A 276 -26.13 -2.09 -2.80
C GLU A 276 -25.02 -1.05 -3.01
N ALA A 277 -23.77 -1.49 -2.99
CA ALA A 277 -22.63 -0.60 -3.14
C ALA A 277 -21.45 -1.20 -3.91
N ILE A 278 -20.67 -0.32 -4.53
CA ILE A 278 -19.29 -0.56 -4.95
C ILE A 278 -18.40 0.26 -4.01
N LEU A 279 -17.42 -0.36 -3.37
CA LEU A 279 -16.41 0.33 -2.57
C LEU A 279 -15.18 0.58 -3.44
N VAL A 280 -14.70 1.81 -3.51
CA VAL A 280 -13.44 2.18 -4.17
C VAL A 280 -12.48 2.73 -3.13
N LEU A 281 -11.22 2.29 -3.12
CA LEU A 281 -10.25 2.64 -2.09
C LEU A 281 -8.84 2.92 -2.62
N THR A 282 -8.10 3.74 -1.88
CA THR A 282 -6.67 4.00 -2.10
C THR A 282 -5.98 4.43 -0.81
N SER A 283 -4.66 4.42 -0.77
CA SER A 283 -3.86 4.84 0.38
C SER A 283 -3.58 6.35 0.41
N LEU A 284 -3.55 6.92 1.61
CA LEU A 284 -3.23 8.32 1.92
C LEU A 284 -1.75 8.52 2.18
N ASP A 285 -1.08 7.49 2.69
CA ASP A 285 0.31 7.52 3.08
C ASP A 285 1.24 7.19 1.91
N THR A 286 2.52 7.51 2.09
CA THR A 286 3.61 7.12 1.17
C THR A 286 4.83 6.72 1.99
N TRP A 287 5.82 6.13 1.33
CA TRP A 287 7.04 5.67 1.97
C TRP A 287 8.29 6.13 1.21
N SER A 288 9.36 6.33 1.98
CA SER A 288 10.70 6.55 1.46
C SER A 288 11.71 5.87 2.37
N ALA A 289 12.83 5.43 1.77
CA ALA A 289 14.03 5.04 2.49
C ALA A 289 14.52 6.12 3.45
N VAL A 290 14.15 7.39 3.22
CA VAL A 290 14.35 8.51 4.14
C VAL A 290 12.96 9.01 4.59
N PRO A 291 12.42 8.50 5.72
CA PRO A 291 11.04 8.77 6.15
C PRO A 291 10.63 10.24 6.12
N ALA A 292 11.52 11.15 6.51
CA ALA A 292 11.27 12.58 6.56
C ALA A 292 11.05 13.24 5.18
N LEU A 293 11.41 12.55 4.09
CA LEU A 293 11.34 13.04 2.71
C LEU A 293 10.36 12.24 1.84
N ALA A 294 9.44 11.48 2.42
CA ALA A 294 8.45 10.69 1.67
C ALA A 294 7.33 11.58 1.07
N ARG A 295 7.47 11.94 -0.21
CA ARG A 295 6.64 12.94 -0.91
C ARG A 295 6.16 12.50 -2.29
N SER A 296 5.89 11.21 -2.49
CA SER A 296 5.52 10.66 -3.80
C SER A 296 4.28 11.35 -4.40
N ILE A 297 4.42 11.89 -5.62
CA ILE A 297 3.27 12.34 -6.42
C ILE A 297 2.50 11.16 -7.03
N HIS A 298 3.19 10.04 -7.29
CA HIS A 298 2.61 8.81 -7.88
C HIS A 298 1.49 8.26 -7.00
N ASP A 299 1.71 8.20 -5.68
CA ASP A 299 0.66 7.73 -4.76
C ASP A 299 -0.45 8.78 -4.60
N ALA A 300 -0.11 10.07 -4.66
CA ALA A 300 -1.05 11.17 -4.47
C ALA A 300 -2.06 11.31 -5.64
N VAL A 301 -1.70 10.87 -6.85
CA VAL A 301 -2.61 10.78 -8.00
C VAL A 301 -3.81 9.91 -7.69
N ASN A 302 -3.63 8.79 -6.99
CA ASN A 302 -4.71 7.88 -6.67
C ASN A 302 -5.74 8.55 -5.73
N VAL A 303 -5.25 9.30 -4.73
CA VAL A 303 -6.09 10.13 -3.85
C VAL A 303 -6.84 11.20 -4.65
N GLY A 304 -6.15 11.89 -5.56
CA GLY A 304 -6.76 12.89 -6.44
C GLY A 304 -7.86 12.31 -7.34
N LEU A 305 -7.65 11.09 -7.85
CA LEU A 305 -8.63 10.39 -8.68
C LEU A 305 -9.88 10.06 -7.87
N LEU A 306 -9.75 9.53 -6.65
CA LEU A 306 -10.91 9.22 -5.81
C LEU A 306 -11.71 10.48 -5.43
N LEU A 307 -11.06 11.62 -5.19
CA LEU A 307 -11.73 12.91 -4.99
C LEU A 307 -12.52 13.34 -6.23
N GLU A 308 -11.93 13.18 -7.42
CA GLU A 308 -12.59 13.52 -8.69
C GLU A 308 -13.75 12.55 -9.01
N LEU A 309 -13.59 11.25 -8.73
CA LEU A 309 -14.68 10.27 -8.81
C LEU A 309 -15.82 10.63 -7.86
N ALA A 310 -15.52 11.09 -6.63
CA ALA A 310 -16.53 11.55 -5.69
C ALA A 310 -17.33 12.75 -6.23
N ARG A 311 -16.64 13.71 -6.88
CA ARG A 311 -17.27 14.87 -7.51
C ARG A 311 -18.19 14.46 -8.65
N VAL A 312 -17.71 13.63 -9.58
CA VAL A 312 -18.50 13.17 -10.73
C VAL A 312 -19.68 12.31 -10.27
N ALA A 313 -19.47 11.38 -9.33
CA ALA A 313 -20.50 10.50 -8.79
C ALA A 313 -21.60 11.28 -8.05
N LYS A 314 -21.26 12.38 -7.38
CA LYS A 314 -22.24 13.23 -6.67
C LYS A 314 -23.25 13.86 -7.61
N GLU A 315 -22.85 14.15 -8.84
CA GLU A 315 -23.71 14.71 -9.89
C GLU A 315 -24.38 13.61 -10.75
N ALA A 316 -24.04 12.35 -10.51
CA ALA A 316 -24.52 11.19 -11.26
C ALA A 316 -25.74 10.53 -10.57
N LYS A 317 -26.61 9.91 -11.36
CA LYS A 317 -27.73 9.09 -10.87
C LYS A 317 -27.37 7.60 -10.96
N LEU A 318 -26.39 7.18 -10.15
CA LEU A 318 -25.92 5.79 -10.15
C LEU A 318 -27.03 4.81 -9.71
N GLU A 319 -27.02 3.60 -10.26
CA GLU A 319 -27.96 2.54 -9.88
C GLU A 319 -27.67 2.07 -8.45
N ARG A 320 -26.39 1.87 -8.11
CA ARG A 320 -25.91 1.47 -6.78
C ARG A 320 -25.16 2.60 -6.10
N SER A 321 -25.02 2.50 -4.78
CA SER A 321 -24.23 3.48 -4.03
C SER A 321 -22.74 3.34 -4.33
N LEU A 322 -22.02 4.45 -4.36
CA LEU A 322 -20.57 4.44 -4.46
C LEU A 322 -19.99 4.78 -3.08
N TRP A 323 -19.28 3.84 -2.49
CA TRP A 323 -18.52 4.06 -1.27
C TRP A 323 -17.08 4.37 -1.66
N ILE A 324 -16.47 5.37 -1.04
CA ILE A 324 -15.10 5.77 -1.31
C ILE A 324 -14.34 5.79 0.00
N ALA A 325 -13.24 5.04 0.07
CA ALA A 325 -12.38 4.97 1.24
C ALA A 325 -10.97 5.49 0.93
N PHE A 326 -10.43 6.28 1.84
CA PHE A 326 -9.04 6.70 1.83
C PHE A 326 -8.38 6.10 3.06
N LEU A 327 -7.39 5.23 2.84
CA LEU A 327 -6.83 4.36 3.86
C LEU A 327 -5.47 4.84 4.33
N SER A 328 -5.10 4.48 5.55
CA SER A 328 -3.81 4.80 6.14
C SER A 328 -3.02 3.55 6.49
N GLY A 329 -1.70 3.70 6.59
CA GLY A 329 -0.84 2.61 7.03
C GLY A 329 -0.68 1.50 6.00
N HIS A 330 -0.69 1.82 4.70
CA HIS A 330 -0.33 0.89 3.63
C HIS A 330 1.04 0.26 3.92
N TRP A 331 2.00 1.09 4.30
CA TRP A 331 3.38 0.70 4.62
C TRP A 331 3.56 0.20 6.07
N GLN A 332 2.48 0.08 6.84
CA GLN A 332 2.46 -0.47 8.21
C GLN A 332 1.70 -1.80 8.24
N GLY A 333 1.93 -2.63 7.22
CA GLY A 333 1.25 -3.90 7.04
C GLY A 333 -0.24 -3.72 6.79
N LEU A 334 -0.60 -2.89 5.81
CA LEU A 334 -1.98 -2.65 5.37
C LEU A 334 -2.93 -2.30 6.54
N ALA A 335 -2.46 -1.51 7.50
CA ALA A 335 -3.14 -1.35 8.78
C ALA A 335 -4.58 -0.83 8.62
N GLY A 336 -4.80 0.27 7.89
CA GLY A 336 -6.13 0.83 7.66
C GLY A 336 -7.05 -0.15 6.93
N ALA A 337 -6.56 -0.76 5.84
CA ALA A 337 -7.30 -1.81 5.14
C ALA A 337 -7.72 -2.97 6.06
N ARG A 338 -6.83 -3.43 6.96
CA ARG A 338 -7.14 -4.46 7.96
C ARG A 338 -8.19 -4.00 8.95
N TYR A 339 -8.04 -2.82 9.55
CA TYR A 339 -9.01 -2.29 10.51
C TYR A 339 -10.38 -2.03 9.87
N LEU A 340 -10.41 -1.52 8.64
CA LEU A 340 -11.65 -1.30 7.90
C LEU A 340 -12.34 -2.62 7.52
N ALA A 341 -11.59 -3.59 6.97
CA ALA A 341 -12.14 -4.91 6.66
C ALA A 341 -12.65 -5.60 7.93
N GLU A 342 -11.88 -5.56 9.02
CA GLU A 342 -12.29 -6.07 10.33
C GLU A 342 -13.59 -5.42 10.80
N SER A 343 -13.74 -4.10 10.67
CA SER A 343 -14.98 -3.39 11.02
C SER A 343 -16.17 -3.87 10.18
N PHE A 344 -15.97 -4.21 8.90
CA PHE A 344 -17.02 -4.72 8.02
C PHE A 344 -17.47 -6.12 8.44
N THR A 345 -16.54 -6.97 8.91
CA THR A 345 -16.88 -8.29 9.46
C THR A 345 -17.67 -8.23 10.78
N ARG A 346 -17.72 -7.05 11.41
CA ARG A 346 -18.45 -6.79 12.66
C ARG A 346 -19.69 -5.93 12.46
N ASP A 347 -19.93 -5.42 11.25
CA ASP A 347 -21.11 -4.62 10.92
C ASP A 347 -22.33 -5.53 10.69
N PRO A 348 -23.40 -5.44 11.51
CA PRO A 348 -24.59 -6.26 11.34
C PRO A 348 -25.27 -6.08 9.98
N GLU A 349 -25.29 -4.88 9.40
CA GLU A 349 -25.96 -4.67 8.12
C GLU A 349 -25.26 -5.38 6.97
N LEU A 350 -23.92 -5.43 7.00
CA LEU A 350 -23.12 -6.13 6.01
C LEU A 350 -23.14 -7.65 6.24
N THR A 351 -22.98 -8.09 7.50
CA THR A 351 -22.93 -9.51 7.85
C THR A 351 -24.28 -10.22 7.76
N THR A 352 -25.41 -9.51 7.83
CA THR A 352 -26.72 -10.11 7.51
C THR A 352 -27.08 -10.02 6.03
N GLY A 353 -26.29 -9.33 5.21
CA GLY A 353 -26.60 -9.06 3.79
C GLY A 353 -27.74 -8.05 3.58
N LYS A 354 -28.07 -7.24 4.60
CA LYS A 354 -29.04 -6.14 4.47
C LYS A 354 -28.50 -5.05 3.54
N THR A 355 -27.19 -4.82 3.63
CA THR A 355 -26.41 -4.00 2.70
C THR A 355 -25.34 -4.89 2.07
N VAL A 356 -25.20 -4.83 0.75
CA VAL A 356 -24.26 -5.66 -0.02
C VAL A 356 -23.23 -4.76 -0.68
N VAL A 357 -21.95 -5.01 -0.42
CA VAL A 357 -20.83 -4.43 -1.16
C VAL A 357 -20.40 -5.46 -2.19
N TRP A 358 -20.74 -5.23 -3.46
CA TRP A 358 -20.51 -6.20 -4.53
C TRP A 358 -19.03 -6.35 -4.87
N TYR A 359 -18.32 -5.22 -4.96
CA TYR A 359 -16.89 -5.19 -5.22
C TYR A 359 -16.19 -4.17 -4.34
N VAL A 360 -14.97 -4.53 -3.93
CA VAL A 360 -14.00 -3.65 -3.27
C VAL A 360 -12.86 -3.39 -4.23
N VAL A 361 -12.76 -2.17 -4.72
CA VAL A 361 -11.92 -1.78 -5.86
C VAL A 361 -10.78 -0.91 -5.38
N GLY A 362 -9.57 -1.45 -5.32
CA GLY A 362 -8.37 -0.67 -5.05
C GLY A 362 -7.94 0.13 -6.28
N VAL A 363 -7.35 1.30 -6.07
CA VAL A 363 -6.71 2.10 -7.12
C VAL A 363 -5.26 2.33 -6.74
N ASP A 364 -4.35 1.80 -7.57
CA ASP A 364 -2.91 1.95 -7.39
C ASP A 364 -2.20 2.15 -8.73
N LEU A 365 -2.15 3.40 -9.18
CA LEU A 365 -1.58 3.80 -10.46
C LEU A 365 -0.15 4.36 -10.30
N SER A 366 0.61 4.24 -11.38
CA SER A 366 1.93 4.78 -11.59
C SER A 366 2.05 5.28 -13.03
N ASP A 367 3.18 5.89 -13.37
CA ASP A 367 3.45 6.39 -14.72
C ASP A 367 4.30 5.44 -15.57
N ASP A 368 4.38 4.16 -15.22
CA ASP A 368 5.20 3.17 -15.94
C ASP A 368 4.62 2.85 -17.32
N PHE A 369 3.29 2.70 -17.43
CA PHE A 369 2.59 2.30 -18.65
C PHE A 369 1.14 2.85 -18.67
N PRO A 370 0.55 3.20 -19.83
CA PRO A 370 -0.77 3.83 -19.92
C PRO A 370 -1.98 2.87 -19.84
N ALA A 371 -1.79 1.65 -19.33
CA ALA A 371 -2.82 0.61 -19.27
C ALA A 371 -2.90 -0.01 -17.88
N THR A 372 -4.03 -0.66 -17.57
CA THR A 372 -4.34 -1.19 -16.23
C THR A 372 -4.54 -2.70 -16.20
N SER A 373 -4.10 -3.33 -15.12
CA SER A 373 -4.26 -4.75 -14.78
C SER A 373 -5.21 -4.86 -13.60
N LEU A 374 -6.11 -5.84 -13.64
CA LEU A 374 -7.03 -6.13 -12.54
C LEU A 374 -6.46 -7.28 -11.71
N ILE A 375 -6.04 -6.99 -10.47
CA ILE A 375 -5.29 -7.92 -9.63
C ILE A 375 -5.97 -8.03 -8.27
N TYR A 376 -6.23 -9.24 -7.79
CA TYR A 376 -6.94 -9.44 -6.50
C TYR A 376 -6.05 -9.86 -5.33
N MET A 377 -4.79 -10.24 -5.58
CA MET A 377 -3.90 -10.80 -4.56
C MET A 377 -2.53 -10.12 -4.61
N GLY A 378 -1.93 -9.90 -3.44
CA GLY A 378 -0.55 -9.48 -3.26
C GLY A 378 0.22 -10.42 -2.32
N HIS A 379 1.32 -9.92 -1.77
CA HIS A 379 2.25 -10.68 -0.94
C HIS A 379 1.98 -10.58 0.56
N PHE A 380 0.97 -9.80 0.99
CA PHE A 380 0.67 -9.69 2.42
C PHE A 380 0.06 -10.99 2.95
N TYR A 381 -1.01 -11.49 2.31
CA TYR A 381 -1.65 -12.75 2.72
C TYR A 381 -1.33 -13.93 1.82
N ARG A 382 -0.94 -13.67 0.55
CA ARG A 382 -0.67 -14.73 -0.45
C ARG A 382 -1.84 -15.71 -0.60
N ALA A 383 -3.07 -15.19 -0.49
CA ALA A 383 -4.31 -15.95 -0.34
C ALA A 383 -4.86 -16.56 -1.65
N GLY A 384 -4.01 -16.99 -2.57
CA GLY A 384 -4.41 -17.40 -3.92
C GLY A 384 -5.19 -18.69 -3.98
N ARG A 385 -6.51 -18.63 -4.22
CA ARG A 385 -7.38 -19.81 -4.24
C ARG A 385 -8.56 -19.65 -5.22
N PRO A 386 -9.05 -20.74 -5.84
CA PRO A 386 -10.25 -20.70 -6.68
C PRO A 386 -11.49 -20.17 -5.97
N LEU A 387 -11.58 -20.33 -4.65
CA LEU A 387 -12.65 -19.77 -3.81
C LEU A 387 -12.80 -18.25 -3.97
N PHE A 388 -11.69 -17.52 -4.13
CA PHE A 388 -11.72 -16.07 -4.30
C PHE A 388 -11.93 -15.67 -5.76
N THR A 389 -11.27 -16.36 -6.70
CA THR A 389 -11.32 -16.01 -8.13
C THR A 389 -12.67 -16.27 -8.77
N ALA A 390 -13.46 -17.22 -8.25
CA ALA A 390 -14.81 -17.50 -8.71
C ALA A 390 -15.75 -16.27 -8.71
N LYS A 391 -15.42 -15.24 -7.92
CA LYS A 391 -16.22 -14.00 -7.79
C LYS A 391 -15.99 -12.99 -8.93
N TYR A 392 -15.02 -13.22 -9.80
CA TYR A 392 -14.65 -12.27 -10.85
C TYR A 392 -15.19 -12.61 -12.24
N GLY A 393 -15.85 -13.76 -12.42
CA GLY A 393 -16.30 -14.22 -13.75
C GLY A 393 -17.22 -13.22 -14.47
N TRP A 394 -18.15 -12.60 -13.75
CA TRP A 394 -19.01 -11.53 -14.31
C TRP A 394 -18.20 -10.32 -14.76
N LEU A 395 -17.29 -9.84 -13.91
CA LEU A 395 -16.46 -8.67 -14.19
C LEU A 395 -15.54 -8.93 -15.38
N GLN A 396 -14.90 -10.10 -15.44
CA GLN A 396 -14.07 -10.52 -16.56
C GLN A 396 -14.87 -10.52 -17.86
N GLN A 397 -16.09 -11.07 -17.85
CA GLN A 397 -16.96 -11.06 -19.03
C GLN A 397 -17.35 -9.63 -19.44
N LEU A 398 -17.73 -8.78 -18.48
CA LEU A 398 -18.09 -7.38 -18.72
C LEU A 398 -16.94 -6.61 -19.40
N VAL A 399 -15.71 -6.76 -18.88
CA VAL A 399 -14.55 -6.09 -19.45
C VAL A 399 -14.21 -6.63 -20.83
N ALA A 400 -14.08 -7.95 -20.96
CA ALA A 400 -13.62 -8.60 -22.18
C ALA A 400 -14.58 -8.39 -23.37
N THR A 401 -15.89 -8.39 -23.12
CA THR A 401 -16.89 -8.38 -24.20
C THR A 401 -17.42 -7.00 -24.57
N LYS A 402 -17.41 -6.04 -23.63
CA LYS A 402 -18.01 -4.73 -23.84
C LYS A 402 -17.05 -3.59 -23.54
N LEU A 403 -16.59 -3.49 -22.29
CA LEU A 403 -15.92 -2.28 -21.80
C LEU A 403 -14.59 -2.02 -22.50
N ARG A 404 -13.82 -3.07 -22.85
CA ARG A 404 -12.51 -2.94 -23.51
C ARG A 404 -12.60 -2.27 -24.88
N ALA A 405 -13.64 -2.58 -25.66
CA ALA A 405 -13.84 -1.96 -26.98
C ALA A 405 -14.26 -0.49 -26.82
N PHE A 406 -15.24 -0.24 -25.95
CA PHE A 406 -15.72 1.11 -25.65
C PHE A 406 -14.59 2.04 -25.16
N ILE A 407 -13.80 1.61 -24.17
CA ILE A 407 -12.74 2.46 -23.61
C ILE A 407 -11.63 2.73 -24.63
N ARG A 408 -11.35 1.77 -25.54
CA ARG A 408 -10.41 2.00 -26.64
C ARG A 408 -10.91 3.11 -27.55
N GLU A 409 -12.13 2.98 -28.07
CA GLU A 409 -12.73 3.96 -28.98
C GLU A 409 -12.76 5.35 -28.32
N TYR A 410 -13.22 5.42 -27.06
CA TYR A 410 -13.26 6.66 -26.29
C TYR A 410 -11.88 7.32 -26.16
N LEU A 411 -10.82 6.56 -25.85
CA LEU A 411 -9.47 7.12 -25.71
C LEU A 411 -8.85 7.51 -27.06
N GLU A 412 -9.16 6.78 -28.14
CA GLU A 412 -8.74 7.14 -29.50
C GLU A 412 -9.38 8.44 -29.96
N ASP A 413 -10.70 8.59 -29.77
CA ASP A 413 -11.46 9.81 -30.10
C ASP A 413 -10.93 11.05 -29.35
N LYS A 414 -10.47 10.87 -28.12
CA LYS A 414 -9.90 11.93 -27.30
C LYS A 414 -8.41 12.17 -27.57
N GLY A 415 -7.77 11.37 -28.42
CA GLY A 415 -6.33 11.46 -28.69
C GLY A 415 -5.45 11.16 -27.46
N LEU A 416 -5.95 10.32 -26.54
CA LEU A 416 -5.30 10.02 -25.27
C LEU A 416 -4.41 8.77 -25.31
N ILE A 417 -4.43 8.01 -26.40
CA ILE A 417 -3.51 6.87 -26.56
C ILE A 417 -2.13 7.39 -26.99
N PRO A 418 -1.06 7.18 -26.18
CA PRO A 418 0.28 7.63 -26.57
C PRO A 418 0.74 6.95 -27.87
N ALA A 419 1.07 7.76 -28.88
CA ALA A 419 1.39 7.26 -30.22
C ALA A 419 2.55 6.25 -30.24
N ASN A 420 3.54 6.46 -29.38
CA ASN A 420 4.71 5.57 -29.25
C ASN A 420 4.40 4.22 -28.60
N LEU A 421 3.21 4.03 -28.01
CA LEU A 421 2.80 2.81 -27.32
C LEU A 421 1.60 2.12 -27.96
N ARG A 422 1.09 2.61 -29.11
CA ARG A 422 -0.12 2.07 -29.74
C ARG A 422 -0.01 0.57 -30.04
N SER A 423 1.10 0.15 -30.65
CA SER A 423 1.36 -1.27 -30.95
C SER A 423 1.37 -2.14 -29.69
N ALA A 424 1.98 -1.67 -28.60
CA ALA A 424 2.00 -2.40 -27.33
C ALA A 424 0.60 -2.48 -26.71
N ILE A 425 -0.20 -1.41 -26.81
CA ILE A 425 -1.58 -1.39 -26.32
C ILE A 425 -2.51 -2.27 -27.16
N ASP A 426 -2.26 -2.37 -28.48
CA ASP A 426 -2.98 -3.29 -29.38
C ASP A 426 -2.78 -4.75 -28.95
N GLU A 427 -1.54 -5.12 -28.60
CA GLU A 427 -1.18 -6.47 -28.16
C GLU A 427 -1.63 -6.78 -26.73
N LEU A 428 -1.35 -5.87 -25.78
CA LEU A 428 -1.52 -6.11 -24.35
C LEU A 428 -2.95 -5.82 -23.85
N GLY A 429 -3.65 -4.92 -24.52
CA GLY A 429 -4.95 -4.40 -24.10
C GLY A 429 -4.88 -3.27 -23.07
N LEU A 430 -5.87 -2.38 -23.09
CA LEU A 430 -5.98 -1.26 -22.14
C LEU A 430 -6.30 -1.74 -20.73
N ILE A 431 -7.23 -2.68 -20.59
CA ILE A 431 -7.61 -3.27 -19.31
C ILE A 431 -7.36 -4.78 -19.42
N ARG A 432 -6.63 -5.35 -18.46
CA ARG A 432 -6.34 -6.78 -18.39
C ARG A 432 -7.13 -7.43 -17.27
N GLU A 433 -8.31 -7.91 -17.60
CA GLU A 433 -9.20 -8.69 -16.73
C GLU A 433 -8.76 -10.14 -16.55
N ILE A 434 -7.97 -10.67 -17.50
CA ILE A 434 -7.41 -12.02 -17.41
C ILE A 434 -6.48 -12.20 -16.20
N ASP A 435 -6.00 -11.10 -15.62
CA ASP A 435 -5.13 -11.12 -14.44
C ASP A 435 -5.92 -11.39 -13.12
N LEU A 436 -7.26 -11.46 -13.18
CA LEU A 436 -8.16 -11.87 -12.08
C LEU A 436 -8.28 -13.41 -11.93
N VAL A 437 -7.16 -14.14 -11.99
CA VAL A 437 -7.11 -15.61 -11.97
C VAL A 437 -6.06 -16.15 -10.99
N GLU A 438 -6.00 -17.46 -10.78
CA GLU A 438 -5.15 -18.09 -9.74
C GLU A 438 -3.64 -17.72 -9.79
N GLY A 439 -3.06 -17.58 -8.61
CA GLY A 439 -1.63 -17.67 -8.25
C GLY A 439 -1.54 -17.63 -6.72
N PRO A 440 -0.65 -18.33 -5.98
CA PRO A 440 0.73 -18.68 -6.35
C PRO A 440 1.14 -20.13 -5.99
N ASP A 441 1.43 -20.95 -7.01
CA ASP A 441 2.49 -21.96 -6.90
C ASP A 441 3.62 -21.67 -7.92
N TRP A 442 3.35 -21.01 -9.06
CA TRP A 442 4.34 -20.76 -10.13
C TRP A 442 4.17 -19.45 -10.95
N SER A 443 3.21 -18.59 -10.64
CA SER A 443 2.86 -17.41 -11.46
C SER A 443 2.85 -16.12 -10.64
N TRP A 444 3.66 -15.14 -11.04
CA TRP A 444 3.46 -13.74 -10.67
C TRP A 444 2.03 -13.38 -11.09
N SER A 445 1.12 -13.10 -10.16
CA SER A 445 -0.26 -12.78 -10.53
C SER A 445 -0.28 -11.50 -11.36
N GLY A 446 -0.72 -11.64 -12.61
CA GLY A 446 -0.81 -10.55 -13.58
C GLY A 446 0.53 -10.11 -14.17
N THR A 447 0.73 -8.78 -14.23
CA THR A 447 1.84 -8.16 -14.98
C THR A 447 2.91 -7.53 -14.08
N MET A 448 2.93 -7.84 -12.78
CA MET A 448 3.82 -7.18 -11.82
C MET A 448 5.22 -7.79 -11.81
N ALA A 449 6.24 -6.94 -11.91
CA ALA A 449 7.64 -7.37 -12.02
C ALA A 449 8.34 -7.64 -10.68
N THR A 450 7.74 -7.22 -9.57
CA THR A 450 8.33 -7.28 -8.22
C THR A 450 7.23 -7.55 -7.19
N PRO A 451 7.54 -8.10 -6.00
CA PRO A 451 6.57 -8.23 -4.91
C PRO A 451 5.92 -6.89 -4.51
N TYR A 452 4.64 -6.97 -4.13
CA TYR A 452 3.78 -5.85 -3.76
C TYR A 452 2.69 -6.31 -2.79
N VAL A 453 2.04 -5.35 -2.13
CA VAL A 453 0.84 -5.58 -1.30
C VAL A 453 -0.32 -4.76 -1.85
N LEU A 454 -1.55 -5.20 -1.60
CA LEU A 454 -2.74 -4.47 -2.04
C LEU A 454 -3.65 -4.17 -0.86
N ASP A 455 -4.15 -2.94 -0.77
CA ASP A 455 -5.13 -2.55 0.25
C ASP A 455 -6.46 -3.32 0.15
N THR A 456 -6.69 -4.06 -0.93
CA THR A 456 -7.85 -4.94 -1.11
C THR A 456 -7.67 -6.33 -0.50
N GLU A 457 -6.44 -6.78 -0.22
CA GLU A 457 -6.21 -8.15 0.25
C GLU A 457 -6.95 -8.49 1.56
N PRO A 458 -7.02 -7.61 2.60
CA PRO A 458 -7.79 -7.90 3.80
C PRO A 458 -9.28 -8.15 3.51
N PHE A 459 -9.85 -7.46 2.52
CA PHE A 459 -11.25 -7.64 2.11
C PHE A 459 -11.45 -8.96 1.36
N VAL A 460 -10.50 -9.36 0.51
CA VAL A 460 -10.52 -10.67 -0.17
C VAL A 460 -10.49 -11.80 0.85
N VAL A 461 -9.55 -11.74 1.80
CA VAL A 461 -9.44 -12.73 2.89
C VAL A 461 -10.70 -12.75 3.76
N ALA A 462 -11.32 -11.60 3.99
CA ALA A 462 -12.63 -11.46 4.64
C ALA A 462 -13.83 -11.93 3.78
N ASN A 463 -13.60 -12.71 2.71
CA ASN A 463 -14.61 -13.26 1.80
C ASN A 463 -15.36 -12.21 0.94
N MET A 464 -14.86 -11.00 0.78
CA MET A 464 -15.43 -10.03 -0.17
C MET A 464 -14.82 -10.22 -1.57
N ALA A 465 -15.45 -9.67 -2.61
CA ALA A 465 -14.87 -9.64 -3.95
C ALA A 465 -13.99 -8.38 -4.11
N GLY A 466 -12.72 -8.49 -3.71
CA GLY A 466 -11.77 -7.38 -3.71
C GLY A 466 -10.74 -7.47 -4.83
N PHE A 467 -10.51 -6.41 -5.59
CA PHE A 467 -9.41 -6.34 -6.55
C PHE A 467 -8.90 -4.91 -6.69
N THR A 468 -7.63 -4.77 -7.05
CA THR A 468 -6.98 -3.50 -7.31
C THR A 468 -6.75 -3.31 -8.80
N ILE A 469 -7.15 -2.15 -9.30
CA ILE A 469 -6.77 -1.66 -10.62
C ILE A 469 -5.38 -1.05 -10.49
N ARG A 470 -4.39 -1.75 -11.05
CA ARG A 470 -2.98 -1.39 -10.96
C ARG A 470 -2.40 -1.13 -12.34
N THR A 471 -1.42 -0.23 -12.48
CA THR A 471 -0.71 -0.03 -13.76
C THR A 471 -0.10 -1.35 -14.26
N GLN A 472 -0.29 -1.70 -15.53
CA GLN A 472 0.30 -2.91 -16.13
C GLN A 472 1.83 -2.79 -16.22
N PHE A 473 2.54 -3.91 -16.05
CA PHE A 473 4.00 -3.98 -16.24
C PHE A 473 4.77 -2.93 -15.42
N SER A 474 4.23 -2.59 -14.26
CA SER A 474 4.79 -1.55 -13.40
C SER A 474 6.03 -2.05 -12.65
N TYR A 475 7.11 -1.29 -12.76
CA TYR A 475 8.37 -1.48 -12.03
C TYR A 475 8.43 -0.62 -10.76
N ARG A 476 7.60 0.43 -10.68
CA ARG A 476 7.58 1.39 -9.56
C ARG A 476 8.93 2.03 -9.32
N ASN A 477 9.58 2.51 -10.39
CA ASN A 477 10.95 3.02 -10.34
C ASN A 477 11.19 4.10 -9.28
N TRP A 478 10.17 4.87 -8.92
CA TRP A 478 10.27 5.97 -7.95
C TRP A 478 9.84 5.63 -6.54
N GLU A 479 9.37 4.40 -6.30
CA GLU A 479 8.91 3.97 -4.99
C GLU A 479 10.09 3.95 -4.00
N GLY A 480 9.91 4.60 -2.86
CA GLY A 480 10.94 4.66 -1.84
C GLY A 480 12.00 5.75 -2.03
N VAL A 481 12.10 6.34 -3.22
CA VAL A 481 13.10 7.36 -3.52
C VAL A 481 12.83 8.62 -2.70
N PRO A 482 13.82 9.18 -1.99
CA PRO A 482 13.64 10.41 -1.22
C PRO A 482 13.23 11.61 -2.09
N GLY A 483 12.22 12.38 -1.64
CA GLY A 483 11.77 13.60 -2.31
C GLY A 483 10.59 13.40 -3.27
N VAL A 484 10.47 14.29 -4.26
CA VAL A 484 9.41 14.28 -5.27
C VAL A 484 10.01 13.85 -6.61
N ALA A 485 9.52 12.73 -7.14
CA ALA A 485 9.90 12.22 -8.45
C ALA A 485 9.09 12.87 -9.59
N PRO A 486 9.62 12.90 -10.83
CA PRO A 486 8.85 13.31 -11.99
C PRO A 486 7.67 12.37 -12.25
N LEU A 487 6.66 12.88 -12.96
CA LEU A 487 5.44 12.15 -13.32
C LEU A 487 5.16 12.33 -14.81
N ARG A 488 5.16 11.23 -15.58
CA ARG A 488 4.71 11.22 -16.98
C ARG A 488 3.20 11.22 -17.05
N TRP A 489 2.64 12.42 -17.00
CA TRP A 489 1.20 12.61 -16.93
C TRP A 489 0.45 12.00 -18.12
N GLU A 490 1.05 12.02 -19.31
CA GLU A 490 0.52 11.39 -20.52
C GLU A 490 0.31 9.87 -20.38
N TYR A 491 1.01 9.19 -19.45
CA TYR A 491 0.80 7.76 -19.18
C TYR A 491 -0.23 7.55 -18.08
N VAL A 492 -0.43 8.52 -17.19
CA VAL A 492 -1.40 8.42 -16.10
C VAL A 492 -2.82 8.72 -16.60
N VAL A 493 -3.00 9.76 -17.42
CA VAL A 493 -4.33 10.21 -17.87
C VAL A 493 -5.19 9.09 -18.46
N PRO A 494 -4.69 8.23 -19.38
CA PRO A 494 -5.49 7.16 -19.94
C PRO A 494 -5.98 6.16 -18.88
N GLN A 495 -5.17 5.92 -17.84
CA GLN A 495 -5.53 5.03 -16.74
C GLN A 495 -6.65 5.62 -15.88
N LEU A 496 -6.71 6.95 -15.69
CA LEU A 496 -7.79 7.60 -14.96
C LEU A 496 -9.17 7.30 -15.57
N TYR A 497 -9.26 7.36 -16.90
CA TYR A 497 -10.48 7.02 -17.63
C TYR A 497 -10.79 5.53 -17.57
N GLN A 498 -9.79 4.65 -17.61
CA GLN A 498 -10.01 3.21 -17.43
C GLN A 498 -10.58 2.90 -16.04
N VAL A 499 -10.02 3.50 -14.98
CA VAL A 499 -10.56 3.35 -13.61
C VAL A 499 -11.98 3.88 -13.52
N ALA A 500 -12.21 5.11 -13.98
CA ALA A 500 -13.53 5.72 -13.96
C ALA A 500 -14.56 4.90 -14.73
N ALA A 501 -14.19 4.38 -15.91
CA ALA A 501 -15.06 3.57 -16.74
C ALA A 501 -15.48 2.29 -16.01
N LEU A 502 -14.53 1.57 -15.42
CA LEU A 502 -14.80 0.34 -14.68
C LEU A 502 -15.67 0.60 -13.44
N VAL A 503 -15.31 1.60 -12.64
CA VAL A 503 -16.03 1.95 -11.40
C VAL A 503 -17.47 2.38 -11.70
N PHE A 504 -17.67 3.28 -12.65
CA PHE A 504 -19.00 3.77 -12.98
C PHE A 504 -19.84 2.69 -13.64
N GLU A 505 -19.27 1.87 -14.51
CA GLU A 505 -20.01 0.76 -15.12
C GLU A 505 -20.49 -0.24 -14.06
N MET A 506 -19.64 -0.63 -13.10
CA MET A 506 -20.08 -1.51 -12.00
C MET A 506 -21.17 -0.87 -11.12
N ALA A 507 -21.11 0.45 -10.93
CA ALA A 507 -22.11 1.18 -10.15
C ALA A 507 -23.44 1.41 -10.91
N MET A 508 -23.44 1.32 -12.25
CA MET A 508 -24.61 1.55 -13.10
C MET A 508 -25.23 0.26 -13.67
N ALA A 509 -24.46 -0.81 -13.80
CA ALA A 509 -24.90 -2.06 -14.41
C ALA A 509 -26.22 -2.56 -13.79
N GLU A 510 -27.18 -3.02 -14.60
CA GLU A 510 -28.48 -3.45 -14.08
C GLU A 510 -28.36 -4.63 -13.09
N GLU A 511 -27.44 -5.55 -13.38
CA GLU A 511 -27.21 -6.76 -12.60
C GLU A 511 -25.72 -7.02 -12.34
N VAL A 512 -25.42 -7.50 -11.13
CA VAL A 512 -24.13 -8.13 -10.79
C VAL A 512 -24.40 -9.62 -10.64
N ARG A 513 -23.79 -10.47 -11.46
CA ARG A 513 -24.04 -11.93 -11.46
C ARG A 513 -23.26 -12.63 -10.33
N LEU A 514 -23.51 -12.22 -9.09
CA LEU A 514 -23.00 -12.82 -7.85
C LEU A 514 -24.14 -12.99 -6.84
N SER A 515 -24.06 -13.98 -5.97
CA SER A 515 -24.97 -14.06 -4.82
C SER A 515 -24.49 -13.12 -3.71
N PRO A 516 -25.39 -12.41 -3.00
CA PRO A 516 -25.01 -11.64 -1.82
C PRO A 516 -24.24 -12.45 -0.76
N ALA A 517 -24.50 -13.75 -0.66
CA ALA A 517 -23.81 -14.64 0.27
C ALA A 517 -22.32 -14.83 -0.08
N ASP A 518 -21.96 -14.74 -1.36
CA ASP A 518 -20.60 -15.00 -1.86
C ASP A 518 -19.64 -13.86 -1.52
N VAL A 519 -20.17 -12.65 -1.30
CA VAL A 519 -19.41 -11.43 -1.01
C VAL A 519 -19.59 -10.93 0.42
N ARG A 520 -20.21 -11.75 1.27
CA ARG A 520 -20.51 -11.41 2.66
C ARG A 520 -19.22 -11.35 3.50
N PRO A 521 -18.94 -10.23 4.19
CA PRO A 521 -17.78 -10.14 5.07
C PRO A 521 -17.79 -11.23 6.14
N THR A 522 -16.65 -11.87 6.35
CA THR A 522 -16.50 -13.01 7.25
C THR A 522 -15.33 -12.76 8.19
N HIS A 523 -15.60 -12.74 9.50
CA HIS A 523 -14.57 -12.66 10.53
C HIS A 523 -13.83 -13.99 10.60
N PHE A 524 -14.38 -15.04 11.19
CA PHE A 524 -13.73 -16.35 11.18
C PHE A 524 -14.73 -17.43 10.80
N ALA A 525 -14.41 -18.23 9.79
CA ALA A 525 -15.22 -19.36 9.37
C ALA A 525 -14.36 -20.56 9.05
N GLY A 526 -14.93 -21.76 9.27
CA GLY A 526 -14.31 -23.02 8.94
C GLY A 526 -15.32 -23.96 8.29
N PHE A 527 -14.88 -24.70 7.28
CA PHE A 527 -15.66 -25.76 6.66
C PHE A 527 -14.93 -27.09 6.81
N GLY A 528 -15.54 -28.02 7.54
CA GLY A 528 -15.00 -29.37 7.74
C GLY A 528 -15.34 -30.28 6.56
N GLY A 529 -14.32 -30.85 5.92
CA GLY A 529 -14.44 -31.91 4.92
C GLY A 529 -13.72 -33.19 5.34
N THR A 530 -13.80 -34.22 4.50
CA THR A 530 -13.12 -35.52 4.72
C THR A 530 -11.59 -35.42 4.70
N THR A 531 -11.04 -34.33 4.13
CA THR A 531 -9.59 -34.04 4.05
C THR A 531 -9.11 -33.04 5.10
N GLY A 532 -9.98 -32.60 6.03
CA GLY A 532 -9.66 -31.61 7.07
C GLY A 532 -10.59 -30.40 7.05
N THR A 533 -10.39 -29.47 8.00
CA THR A 533 -11.14 -28.21 8.07
C THR A 533 -10.34 -27.09 7.43
N ILE A 534 -10.93 -26.40 6.46
CA ILE A 534 -10.34 -25.20 5.85
C ILE A 534 -10.94 -23.98 6.54
N PHE A 535 -10.07 -23.11 7.05
CA PHE A 535 -10.45 -21.85 7.68
C PHE A 535 -10.20 -20.66 6.75
N TRP A 536 -11.08 -19.67 6.76
CA TRP A 536 -10.94 -18.40 6.05
C TRP A 536 -11.55 -17.25 6.86
N GLY A 537 -11.34 -16.02 6.40
CA GLY A 537 -11.68 -14.80 7.11
C GLY A 537 -10.48 -14.16 7.81
N LEU A 538 -10.76 -13.17 8.64
CA LEU A 538 -9.81 -12.45 9.49
C LEU A 538 -9.72 -13.03 10.91
N VAL A 539 -8.52 -13.02 11.49
CA VAL A 539 -8.23 -13.49 12.85
C VAL A 539 -7.44 -12.45 13.62
N THR A 540 -7.72 -12.33 14.91
CA THR A 540 -6.90 -11.57 15.85
C THR A 540 -5.92 -12.50 16.56
N PHE A 541 -4.63 -12.21 16.49
CA PHE A 541 -3.61 -12.92 17.27
C PHE A 541 -3.36 -12.16 18.57
N ARG A 542 -3.48 -12.85 19.70
CA ARG A 542 -3.14 -12.33 21.03
C ARG A 542 -1.80 -12.92 21.47
N VAL A 543 -0.75 -12.13 21.33
CA VAL A 543 0.63 -12.53 21.60
C VAL A 543 1.01 -12.15 23.03
N SER A 544 1.44 -13.12 23.84
CA SER A 544 1.98 -12.91 25.18
C SER A 544 3.51 -13.07 25.16
N VAL A 545 4.21 -12.03 25.59
CA VAL A 545 5.67 -11.97 25.61
C VAL A 545 6.17 -12.05 27.05
N ALA A 546 7.06 -12.99 27.32
CA ALA A 546 7.59 -13.23 28.67
C ALA A 546 9.03 -13.76 28.65
N THR A 547 9.74 -13.57 29.75
CA THR A 547 11.10 -14.10 29.96
C THR A 547 11.12 -15.15 31.06
N PHE A 548 11.98 -16.16 30.92
CA PHE A 548 12.06 -17.23 31.91
C PHE A 548 12.84 -16.78 33.15
N ASN A 549 12.20 -16.80 34.32
CA ASN A 549 12.83 -16.49 35.58
C ASN A 549 13.34 -17.77 36.25
N LEU A 550 14.67 -17.96 36.25
CA LEU A 550 15.33 -19.14 36.84
C LEU A 550 15.05 -19.30 38.35
N SER A 551 14.85 -18.20 39.09
CA SER A 551 14.59 -18.27 40.53
C SER A 551 13.15 -18.70 40.83
N ALA A 552 12.20 -18.27 40.01
CA ALA A 552 10.79 -18.65 40.16
C ALA A 552 10.46 -19.98 39.46
N GLY A 553 11.30 -20.45 38.54
CA GLY A 553 11.03 -21.61 37.69
C GLY A 553 9.87 -21.39 36.72
N TRP A 554 9.55 -20.12 36.38
CA TRP A 554 8.41 -19.76 35.55
C TRP A 554 8.64 -18.49 34.73
N TYR A 555 7.75 -18.22 33.77
CA TYR A 555 7.83 -17.04 32.91
C TYR A 555 7.25 -15.78 33.59
N THR A 556 7.95 -14.67 33.42
CA THR A 556 7.54 -13.32 33.87
C THR A 556 7.27 -12.44 32.65
N PRO A 557 6.11 -11.76 32.56
CA PRO A 557 5.80 -10.90 31.41
C PRO A 557 6.82 -9.78 31.19
N VAL A 558 7.07 -9.44 29.92
CA VAL A 558 7.96 -8.34 29.54
C VAL A 558 7.15 -7.28 28.79
N GLN A 559 7.08 -6.08 29.37
CA GLN A 559 6.35 -4.95 28.79
C GLN A 559 7.16 -4.17 27.74
N GLY A 560 6.45 -3.52 26.82
CA GLY A 560 7.03 -2.59 25.85
C GLY A 560 7.90 -3.26 24.79
N VAL A 561 7.83 -4.59 24.66
CA VAL A 561 8.46 -5.35 23.58
C VAL A 561 7.68 -5.14 22.30
N ILE A 562 8.38 -4.97 21.17
CA ILE A 562 7.76 -4.87 19.85
C ILE A 562 7.59 -6.28 19.31
N VAL A 563 6.34 -6.69 19.11
CA VAL A 563 5.96 -7.92 18.43
C VAL A 563 5.87 -7.63 16.95
N ARG A 564 6.47 -8.51 16.14
CA ARG A 564 6.40 -8.44 14.69
C ARG A 564 5.74 -9.70 14.15
N ALA A 565 4.93 -9.57 13.11
CA ALA A 565 4.32 -10.70 12.42
C ALA A 565 4.37 -10.52 10.91
N TRP A 566 4.75 -11.56 10.19
CA TRP A 566 4.83 -11.55 8.73
C TRP A 566 4.46 -12.90 8.13
N SER A 567 4.07 -12.90 6.85
CA SER A 567 3.70 -14.10 6.10
C SER A 567 4.90 -15.04 5.91
N ASP A 568 4.69 -16.34 6.03
CA ASP A 568 5.71 -17.36 5.73
C ASP A 568 5.37 -18.09 4.41
N PRO A 569 6.18 -17.97 3.34
CA PRO A 569 7.47 -17.28 3.27
C PRO A 569 7.35 -15.76 3.11
N HIS A 570 8.35 -15.04 3.64
CA HIS A 570 8.44 -13.58 3.62
C HIS A 570 9.30 -13.09 2.45
N ASP A 571 8.72 -12.29 1.56
CA ASP A 571 9.37 -11.83 0.33
C ASP A 571 9.13 -10.34 0.03
N TYR A 572 8.57 -9.59 0.98
CA TYR A 572 8.30 -8.15 0.85
C TYR A 572 8.36 -7.42 2.21
N PRO A 573 9.03 -6.24 2.34
CA PRO A 573 9.37 -5.66 3.65
C PRO A 573 8.16 -5.27 4.46
N PHE A 574 7.17 -4.73 3.75
CA PHE A 574 5.99 -4.14 4.34
C PHE A 574 4.85 -5.15 4.47
N ALA A 575 5.09 -6.43 4.14
CA ALA A 575 4.27 -7.55 4.57
C ALA A 575 4.57 -7.94 6.04
N CYS A 576 4.68 -6.92 6.91
CA CYS A 576 5.06 -7.04 8.31
C CYS A 576 4.18 -6.12 9.17
N VAL A 577 3.64 -6.67 10.25
CA VAL A 577 2.82 -5.97 11.25
C VAL A 577 3.64 -5.77 12.50
N LEU A 578 3.65 -4.55 13.04
CA LEU A 578 4.35 -4.18 14.27
C LEU A 578 3.35 -3.72 15.33
N VAL A 579 3.42 -4.31 16.53
CA VAL A 579 2.61 -3.90 17.68
C VAL A 579 3.47 -3.91 18.94
N ARG A 580 3.33 -2.90 19.80
CA ARG A 580 3.98 -2.86 21.10
C ARG A 580 3.13 -3.60 22.13
N SER A 581 3.77 -4.42 22.95
CA SER A 581 3.12 -5.09 24.07
C SER A 581 2.79 -4.12 25.21
N ASP A 582 1.65 -4.34 25.84
CA ASP A 582 1.15 -3.57 26.97
C ASP A 582 1.93 -3.85 28.28
N SER A 583 1.47 -3.26 29.39
CA SER A 583 2.05 -3.47 30.72
C SER A 583 1.99 -4.91 31.24
N ARG A 584 1.17 -5.77 30.62
CA ARG A 584 1.05 -7.20 30.92
C ARG A 584 1.86 -8.06 29.95
N GLY A 585 2.64 -7.45 29.05
CA GLY A 585 3.39 -8.14 28.01
C GLY A 585 2.50 -8.70 26.89
N VAL A 586 1.29 -8.16 26.69
CA VAL A 586 0.34 -8.64 25.67
C VAL A 586 0.28 -7.68 24.49
N ALA A 587 0.33 -8.19 23.27
CA ALA A 587 0.13 -7.46 22.02
C ALA A 587 -0.99 -8.11 21.19
N GLU A 588 -1.84 -7.30 20.56
CA GLU A 588 -2.93 -7.76 19.70
C GLU A 588 -2.67 -7.39 18.23
N LEU A 589 -2.55 -8.40 17.38
CA LEU A 589 -2.38 -8.25 15.93
C LEU A 589 -3.73 -8.52 15.27
N VAL A 590 -4.40 -7.46 14.81
CA VAL A 590 -5.76 -7.52 14.27
C VAL A 590 -5.77 -7.83 12.78
N GLY A 591 -6.73 -8.63 12.30
CA GLY A 591 -6.94 -8.80 10.86
C GLY A 591 -5.82 -9.58 10.16
N LEU A 592 -5.26 -10.60 10.80
CA LEU A 592 -4.41 -11.59 10.14
C LEU A 592 -5.28 -12.68 9.50
N ALA A 593 -4.69 -13.65 8.80
CA ALA A 593 -5.43 -14.75 8.18
C ALA A 593 -5.24 -16.09 8.92
N PRO A 594 -6.22 -17.01 8.86
CA PRO A 594 -6.12 -18.34 9.46
C PRO A 594 -5.26 -19.31 8.65
N GLN A 595 -4.97 -20.48 9.23
CA GLN A 595 -4.10 -21.51 8.66
C GLN A 595 -4.52 -21.99 7.25
N GLY A 596 -5.82 -21.95 6.92
CA GLY A 596 -6.31 -22.31 5.59
C GLY A 596 -5.88 -21.34 4.47
N VAL A 597 -5.42 -20.15 4.85
CA VAL A 597 -4.99 -19.08 3.95
C VAL A 597 -3.48 -18.90 4.03
N ASN A 598 -2.94 -18.70 5.24
CA ASN A 598 -1.53 -18.36 5.43
C ASN A 598 -1.00 -18.82 6.81
N TYR A 599 0.32 -18.98 6.91
CA TYR A 599 1.03 -19.10 8.17
C TYR A 599 1.78 -17.80 8.49
N TRP A 600 1.88 -17.47 9.77
CA TRP A 600 2.53 -16.24 10.23
C TRP A 600 3.75 -16.59 11.06
N MET A 601 4.90 -16.05 10.68
CA MET A 601 6.05 -16.01 11.57
C MET A 601 5.86 -14.87 12.56
N ILE A 602 6.01 -15.15 13.85
CA ILE A 602 5.86 -14.16 14.92
C ILE A 602 7.14 -14.10 15.72
N ASP A 603 7.66 -12.89 15.91
CA ASP A 603 8.81 -12.66 16.77
C ASP A 603 8.62 -11.43 17.68
N ALA A 604 9.58 -11.22 18.58
CA ALA A 604 9.54 -10.14 19.54
C ALA A 604 10.94 -9.58 19.79
N VAL A 605 11.05 -8.25 19.78
CA VAL A 605 12.30 -7.51 19.95
C VAL A 605 12.10 -6.30 20.85
N LYS A 606 13.03 -6.05 21.77
CA LYS A 606 13.09 -4.80 22.54
C LYS A 606 14.54 -4.31 22.60
N ILE A 607 14.80 -3.11 22.10
CA ILE A 607 16.12 -2.48 22.16
C ILE A 607 16.16 -1.54 23.36
N GLU A 608 17.14 -1.75 24.26
CA GLU A 608 17.44 -0.90 25.42
C GLU A 608 18.89 -0.41 25.34
N GLU A 609 19.28 0.58 26.15
CA GLU A 609 20.65 1.10 26.16
C GLU A 609 21.67 0.05 26.66
N ASP A 610 21.26 -0.84 27.55
CA ASP A 610 22.11 -1.82 28.25
C ASP A 610 21.93 -3.27 27.72
N GLY A 611 21.20 -3.45 26.62
CA GLY A 611 21.02 -4.75 25.99
C GLY A 611 19.79 -4.84 25.09
N VAL A 612 19.52 -6.05 24.59
CA VAL A 612 18.40 -6.29 23.70
C VAL A 612 17.65 -7.53 24.14
N TYR A 613 16.32 -7.47 24.19
CA TYR A 613 15.49 -8.65 24.30
C TYR A 613 15.24 -9.22 22.92
N VAL A 614 15.52 -10.51 22.76
CA VAL A 614 15.31 -11.26 21.52
C VAL A 614 14.63 -12.58 21.86
N VAL A 615 14.03 -13.20 20.85
CA VAL A 615 13.37 -14.50 21.02
C VAL A 615 14.37 -15.55 21.51
N ASP A 616 14.02 -16.25 22.58
CA ASP A 616 14.80 -17.36 23.11
C ASP A 616 14.59 -18.59 22.22
N ARG A 617 15.65 -19.06 21.57
CA ARG A 617 15.66 -20.31 20.78
C ARG A 617 16.20 -21.52 21.54
N GLY A 618 16.55 -21.34 22.80
CA GLY A 618 17.06 -22.38 23.68
C GLY A 618 15.97 -23.21 24.36
N VAL A 619 16.38 -23.96 25.39
CA VAL A 619 15.54 -24.93 26.12
C VAL A 619 14.37 -24.27 26.86
N TYR A 620 14.57 -23.04 27.37
CA TYR A 620 13.52 -22.24 28.01
C TYR A 620 12.78 -21.33 27.01
N GLY A 621 13.10 -21.47 25.72
CA GLY A 621 12.61 -20.66 24.63
C GLY A 621 11.60 -21.41 23.77
N VAL A 622 11.80 -21.36 22.45
CA VAL A 622 10.90 -21.96 21.44
C VAL A 622 11.15 -23.46 21.19
N ALA A 623 12.04 -24.11 21.93
CA ALA A 623 12.19 -25.56 21.87
C ALA A 623 10.86 -26.36 22.00
N PRO A 624 9.85 -25.93 22.79
CA PRO A 624 8.55 -26.59 22.88
C PRO A 624 7.47 -26.06 21.93
N GLY A 625 7.72 -25.07 21.06
CA GLY A 625 6.69 -24.49 20.19
C GLY A 625 7.21 -23.71 18.98
N SER A 626 6.49 -23.78 17.86
CA SER A 626 6.85 -23.06 16.63
C SER A 626 6.51 -21.57 16.71
N LEU A 627 7.40 -20.72 16.17
CA LEU A 627 7.11 -19.30 15.90
C LEU A 627 6.36 -19.09 14.57
N VAL A 628 6.31 -20.11 13.72
CA VAL A 628 5.42 -20.18 12.56
C VAL A 628 4.08 -20.70 13.05
N VAL A 629 3.07 -19.84 13.04
CA VAL A 629 1.76 -20.06 13.64
C VAL A 629 0.70 -20.04 12.56
N GLY A 630 -0.06 -21.13 12.46
CA GLY A 630 -1.33 -21.18 11.74
C GLY A 630 -2.48 -20.94 12.72
N ALA A 631 -3.36 -19.98 12.44
CA ALA A 631 -4.52 -19.73 13.29
C ALA A 631 -5.64 -20.74 13.01
N LEU A 632 -6.08 -21.43 14.07
CA LEU A 632 -7.15 -22.45 14.07
C LEU A 632 -8.38 -22.02 14.88
N GLN A 633 -8.32 -20.86 15.52
CA GLN A 633 -9.38 -20.27 16.32
C GLN A 633 -9.21 -18.75 16.33
N ASP A 634 -10.25 -18.03 16.74
CA ASP A 634 -10.20 -16.60 17.02
C ASP A 634 -10.69 -16.31 18.46
N PRO A 635 -9.97 -15.50 19.25
CA PRO A 635 -8.60 -15.01 18.99
C PRO A 635 -7.58 -16.16 19.07
N MET A 636 -6.51 -16.09 18.28
CA MET A 636 -5.41 -17.07 18.33
C MET A 636 -4.40 -16.68 19.41
N PRO A 637 -4.26 -17.45 20.52
CA PRO A 637 -3.24 -17.20 21.52
C PRO A 637 -1.87 -17.62 20.99
N VAL A 638 -0.87 -16.76 21.18
CA VAL A 638 0.53 -17.05 20.84
C VAL A 638 1.41 -16.68 22.03
N PHE A 639 2.40 -17.52 22.33
CA PHE A 639 3.37 -17.26 23.37
C PHE A 639 4.76 -17.11 22.77
N VAL A 640 5.43 -15.99 23.05
CA VAL A 640 6.77 -15.69 22.53
C VAL A 640 7.73 -15.51 23.71
N PRO A 641 8.58 -16.50 24.01
CA PRO A 641 9.58 -16.38 25.05
C PRO A 641 10.77 -15.52 24.58
N VAL A 642 11.22 -14.61 25.43
CA VAL A 642 12.36 -13.72 25.17
C VAL A 642 13.40 -13.79 26.28
N PHE A 643 14.65 -13.48 25.95
CA PHE A 643 15.72 -13.32 26.94
C PHE A 643 16.53 -12.05 26.64
N LYS A 644 17.14 -11.47 27.67
CA LYS A 644 18.04 -10.32 27.52
C LYS A 644 19.42 -10.82 27.07
N GLY A 645 19.90 -10.30 25.95
CA GLY A 645 21.19 -10.65 25.37
C GLY A 645 21.86 -9.47 24.66
N GLY A 646 22.96 -9.78 23.95
CA GLY A 646 23.63 -8.86 23.04
C GLY A 646 23.33 -9.20 21.57
N VAL A 647 23.64 -8.28 20.66
CA VAL A 647 23.46 -8.48 19.21
C VAL A 647 24.83 -8.68 18.57
N VAL A 648 25.00 -9.78 17.85
CA VAL A 648 26.14 -10.02 16.95
C VAL A 648 25.58 -10.10 15.53
N VAL A 649 26.10 -9.27 14.63
CA VAL A 649 25.64 -9.22 13.22
C VAL A 649 26.70 -9.85 12.32
N LEU A 650 26.33 -10.92 11.63
CA LEU A 650 27.14 -11.51 10.57
C LEU A 650 26.67 -10.92 9.23
N ALA A 651 27.28 -9.81 8.82
CA ALA A 651 26.82 -9.02 7.67
C ALA A 651 26.92 -9.71 6.29
N ASP A 652 27.51 -10.91 6.22
CA ASP A 652 27.56 -11.76 5.02
C ASP A 652 26.44 -12.83 4.97
N MET A 653 25.66 -12.97 6.04
CA MET A 653 24.56 -13.94 6.17
C MET A 653 23.17 -13.30 6.07
N VAL A 654 23.10 -11.97 5.96
CA VAL A 654 21.86 -11.18 5.92
C VAL A 654 21.51 -10.81 4.50
#